data_AF-A8N5N9-F1
#
_entry.id   AF-A8N5N9-F1
#
_cell.length_a   1.000
_cell.length_b   1.000
_cell.length_c   1.000
_cell.angle_alpha   90.00
_cell.angle_beta   90.00
_cell.angle_gamma   90.00
#
_symmetry.space_group_name_H-M   'P 1'
#
loop_
_entity.id
_entity.type
_entity.pdbx_description
1 polymer ?
#
loop_
_entity_poly.entity_id
_entity_poly.type
_entity_poly.pdbx_seq_one_letter_code
_entity_poly.pdbx_strand_id
1 'polypeptide(L)'
;MTLIEGHCDLAASTIVYDFDRRNTAFLTLTTRHDDDDDDDEGMNGLFPSAASSSGGKPVDLLHAGSTPGALDPSQRDRILREPGSRLYFAAFDPLTAGGQGASLDFRKMSLSEEQYRPKRVVIEVFPNGQSTWRFVPRAKLDDGVIEEGFWPRVIDICGQLVNCTQEQWDIYKLDPLYDCAVNAYPKITTITLRQTPLPRPPSPLRKRPHSSSSPGEPLPATKKVHYEASVTMRSVSSLTSEESDTDTDVEAEEVEEMVTDELFRPNTPTLAHGKRFKPSSPAKPTIRRTKPISQAAAAPPPPPPNPISYHQSRQSQSMPPENQKRKAFEPTDITNNPVMEEAHLADDEGPVRKRGHFEPYSMPDRTTSPGVALRQRQAKRREKQFLKRERWEQVLQAKRTAREQRLMDEIMADVPPPVPPQGSSSMGSSSSGSPSSLDPDEAARLAAIEESRRKLAELEADRPLWDAAARERRAKEEAEEEERRRKAEAKRRAEEQRIKQARERQAQKEREEEDRRRREELEREAARAKVARDREARKARWSSGRWTHSRAVERFSETCDYFDMTRFSETHPLTIEDVPWPTLVHPRSFSLEDIEWSSVEQFFDVLRTHLRTQEYVAVVEKCHRRFHPDRWRSRNLFKAVLDPSERNCMEVAATTVSQAITPIWQKVRAIRQA
;
A
#
# COMPACT_ATOMS: atom_id res chain seq x y z
N MET A 1 19.71 68.02 -41.78
CA MET A 1 20.23 67.41 -43.02
C MET A 1 19.95 65.92 -42.96
N THR A 2 19.48 65.34 -44.06
CA THR A 2 19.46 63.89 -44.38
C THR A 2 18.96 62.93 -43.30
N LEU A 3 17.66 62.61 -43.39
CA LEU A 3 17.13 61.28 -43.07
C LEU A 3 17.81 60.22 -43.96
N ILE A 4 18.06 59.03 -43.40
CA ILE A 4 18.35 57.82 -44.17
C ILE A 4 17.46 56.73 -43.59
N GLU A 5 16.36 56.42 -44.29
CA GLU A 5 15.51 55.28 -43.99
C GLU A 5 16.10 54.04 -44.67
N GLY A 6 16.54 53.07 -43.86
CA GLY A 6 17.03 51.77 -44.33
C GLY A 6 15.88 50.78 -44.47
N HIS A 7 15.39 50.58 -45.69
CA HIS A 7 14.48 49.48 -46.03
C HIS A 7 15.25 48.16 -45.92
N CYS A 8 14.79 47.23 -45.07
CA CYS A 8 15.32 45.87 -44.99
C CYS A 8 14.22 44.87 -45.38
N ASP A 9 14.33 44.30 -46.57
CA ASP A 9 13.41 43.27 -47.05
C ASP A 9 13.61 41.96 -46.29
N LEU A 10 12.54 41.51 -45.62
CA LEU A 10 12.48 40.21 -44.94
C LEU A 10 12.16 39.10 -45.95
N ALA A 11 13.21 38.48 -46.49
CA ALA A 11 13.08 37.26 -47.28
C ALA A 11 12.67 36.08 -46.38
N ALA A 12 11.41 35.66 -46.48
CA ALA A 12 10.89 34.48 -45.79
C ALA A 12 11.49 33.20 -46.42
N SER A 13 12.47 32.60 -45.74
CA SER A 13 13.06 31.33 -46.18
C SER A 13 12.28 30.14 -45.61
N THR A 14 11.42 29.55 -46.44
CA THR A 14 10.63 28.36 -46.07
C THR A 14 11.53 27.12 -46.01
N ILE A 15 11.86 26.67 -44.80
CA ILE A 15 12.57 25.39 -44.60
C ILE A 15 11.57 24.24 -44.72
N VAL A 16 11.52 23.62 -45.89
CA VAL A 16 10.85 22.33 -46.10
C VAL A 16 11.77 21.23 -45.56
N TYR A 17 11.31 20.48 -44.56
CA TYR A 17 11.99 19.27 -44.11
C TYR A 17 11.69 18.11 -45.07
N ASP A 18 12.73 17.69 -45.79
CA ASP A 18 12.69 16.53 -46.68
C ASP A 18 12.78 15.23 -45.86
N PHE A 19 11.76 14.38 -45.95
CA PHE A 19 11.68 13.12 -45.17
C PHE A 19 11.96 11.92 -46.09
N ASP A 20 13.17 11.36 -45.95
CA ASP A 20 13.76 10.38 -46.88
C ASP A 20 12.87 9.14 -47.10
N ARG A 21 12.23 9.08 -48.28
CA ARG A 21 11.45 7.93 -48.76
C ARG A 21 12.38 6.80 -49.21
N ARG A 22 12.60 5.79 -48.36
CA ARG A 22 13.22 4.51 -48.76
C ARG A 22 12.51 3.27 -48.22
N ASN A 23 11.36 2.96 -48.83
CA ASN A 23 11.10 1.60 -49.34
C ASN A 23 9.75 1.57 -50.07
N THR A 24 9.79 1.55 -51.40
CA THR A 24 8.62 1.18 -52.21
C THR A 24 9.13 0.72 -53.58
N ALA A 25 9.23 -0.59 -53.76
CA ALA A 25 9.57 -1.21 -55.02
C ALA A 25 8.40 -2.07 -55.48
N PHE A 26 7.87 -1.75 -56.66
CA PHE A 26 7.05 -2.60 -57.53
C PHE A 26 5.85 -3.34 -56.93
N LEU A 27 4.65 -2.86 -57.29
CA LEU A 27 3.77 -3.63 -58.19
C LEU A 27 2.84 -2.68 -58.94
N THR A 28 3.17 -2.42 -60.20
CA THR A 28 2.28 -1.75 -61.15
C THR A 28 1.32 -2.78 -61.76
N LEU A 29 0.02 -2.59 -61.59
CA LEU A 29 -0.98 -3.12 -62.52
C LEU A 29 -2.02 -2.05 -62.82
N THR A 30 -2.31 -1.91 -64.11
CA THR A 30 -3.19 -0.90 -64.69
C THR A 30 -4.62 -1.42 -64.80
N THR A 31 -5.58 -0.60 -64.38
CA THR A 31 -6.95 -0.61 -64.90
C THR A 31 -7.45 0.82 -65.05
N ARG A 32 -8.39 1.00 -65.97
CA ARG A 32 -8.73 2.26 -66.65
C ARG A 32 -10.21 2.20 -66.98
N HIS A 33 -10.92 3.32 -66.86
CA HIS A 33 -12.33 3.48 -67.27
C HIS A 33 -13.33 2.60 -66.47
N ASP A 34 -14.62 2.93 -66.41
CA ASP A 34 -15.39 4.00 -67.08
C ASP A 34 -16.13 4.90 -66.07
N ASP A 35 -16.51 6.08 -66.55
CA ASP A 35 -17.56 6.92 -65.95
C ASP A 35 -18.94 6.38 -66.40
N ASP A 36 -19.95 6.39 -65.53
CA ASP A 36 -21.37 6.43 -65.93
C ASP A 36 -22.19 7.04 -64.79
N ASP A 37 -22.94 8.09 -65.12
CA ASP A 37 -23.92 8.74 -64.25
C ASP A 37 -25.22 7.89 -64.17
N ASP A 38 -25.96 8.00 -63.06
CA ASP A 38 -27.43 7.95 -63.10
C ASP A 38 -28.03 8.48 -61.79
N ASP A 39 -28.82 9.56 -61.89
CA ASP A 39 -29.65 10.10 -60.82
C ASP A 39 -30.96 9.30 -60.70
N ASP A 40 -31.41 8.97 -59.47
CA ASP A 40 -32.83 8.68 -59.23
C ASP A 40 -33.29 9.10 -57.81
N GLU A 41 -34.20 10.09 -57.74
CA GLU A 41 -34.82 10.54 -56.49
C GLU A 41 -36.03 9.66 -56.11
N GLY A 42 -35.81 8.74 -55.16
CA GLY A 42 -36.86 7.86 -54.64
C GLY A 42 -37.33 8.18 -53.22
N MET A 43 -38.20 9.20 -53.03
CA MET A 43 -38.95 9.32 -51.76
C MET A 43 -39.87 8.11 -51.55
N ASN A 44 -39.68 7.35 -50.46
CA ASN A 44 -40.77 6.62 -49.80
C ASN A 44 -40.40 6.26 -48.36
N GLY A 45 -41.09 6.87 -47.39
CA GLY A 45 -41.03 6.46 -45.99
C GLY A 45 -42.07 5.39 -45.68
N LEU A 46 -41.66 4.29 -45.03
CA LEU A 46 -42.54 3.35 -44.35
C LEU A 46 -41.74 2.58 -43.28
N PHE A 47 -42.25 2.53 -42.05
CA PHE A 47 -41.63 1.77 -40.96
C PHE A 47 -41.72 0.25 -41.23
N PRO A 48 -40.62 -0.51 -41.15
CA PRO A 48 -40.68 -1.96 -41.29
C PRO A 48 -41.26 -2.61 -40.02
N SER A 49 -42.36 -3.34 -40.20
CA SER A 49 -42.94 -4.19 -39.15
C SER A 49 -42.03 -5.39 -38.86
N ALA A 50 -42.04 -5.88 -37.62
CA ALA A 50 -41.17 -6.96 -37.17
C ALA A 50 -41.45 -8.28 -37.91
N ALA A 51 -40.59 -8.63 -38.87
CA ALA A 51 -40.66 -9.89 -39.60
C ALA A 51 -39.97 -11.04 -38.84
N SER A 52 -40.58 -12.22 -38.86
CA SER A 52 -40.04 -13.45 -38.27
C SER A 52 -38.71 -13.86 -38.91
N SER A 53 -37.73 -14.22 -38.09
CA SER A 53 -36.38 -14.62 -38.52
C SER A 53 -36.34 -15.98 -39.23
N SER A 54 -36.66 -15.99 -40.53
CA SER A 54 -36.16 -17.03 -41.43
C SER A 54 -34.63 -17.02 -41.39
N GLY A 55 -33.99 -18.18 -41.22
CA GLY A 55 -32.55 -18.33 -40.97
C GLY A 55 -31.64 -17.78 -42.08
N GLY A 56 -31.45 -16.46 -42.09
CA GLY A 56 -30.58 -15.76 -43.03
C GLY A 56 -29.12 -16.13 -42.83
N LYS A 57 -28.35 -16.12 -43.92
CA LYS A 57 -26.90 -16.21 -43.84
C LYS A 57 -26.37 -15.03 -43.00
N PRO A 58 -25.34 -15.24 -42.15
CA PRO A 58 -24.81 -14.16 -41.33
C PRO A 58 -24.31 -13.00 -42.20
N VAL A 59 -24.57 -11.77 -41.77
CA VAL A 59 -24.11 -10.56 -42.47
C VAL A 59 -22.60 -10.44 -42.29
N ASP A 60 -21.86 -10.16 -43.37
CA ASP A 60 -20.40 -10.14 -43.34
C ASP A 60 -19.85 -8.71 -43.19
N LEU A 61 -19.44 -8.34 -41.96
CA LEU A 61 -18.83 -7.04 -41.68
C LEU A 61 -17.29 -7.03 -41.82
N LEU A 62 -16.66 -8.11 -42.32
CA LEU A 62 -15.21 -8.16 -42.51
C LEU A 62 -14.65 -6.96 -43.29
N HIS A 63 -15.42 -6.44 -44.25
CA HIS A 63 -15.03 -5.34 -45.13
C HIS A 63 -15.18 -3.94 -44.49
N ALA A 64 -15.90 -3.80 -43.37
CA ALA A 64 -16.16 -2.50 -42.75
C ALA A 64 -14.94 -1.91 -41.99
N GLY A 65 -13.97 -2.76 -41.63
CA GLY A 65 -12.72 -2.34 -40.97
C GLY A 65 -12.95 -1.57 -39.67
N SER A 66 -12.31 -0.41 -39.53
CA SER A 66 -12.46 0.50 -38.39
C SER A 66 -13.56 1.57 -38.56
N THR A 67 -14.45 1.44 -39.54
CA THR A 67 -15.50 2.42 -39.83
C THR A 67 -16.69 2.25 -38.89
N PRO A 68 -17.03 3.25 -38.04
CA PRO A 68 -18.21 3.17 -37.18
C PRO A 68 -19.51 3.32 -37.98
N GLY A 69 -20.58 2.70 -37.48
CA GLY A 69 -21.94 2.83 -38.01
C GLY A 69 -22.27 1.99 -39.25
N ALA A 70 -21.62 0.83 -39.40
CA ALA A 70 -21.89 -0.09 -40.51
C ALA A 70 -23.28 -0.77 -40.46
N LEU A 71 -23.84 -1.00 -39.26
CA LEU A 71 -25.23 -1.49 -39.08
C LEU A 71 -26.15 -0.42 -38.47
N ASP A 72 -25.61 0.50 -37.66
CA ASP A 72 -26.34 1.63 -37.08
C ASP A 72 -25.66 2.94 -37.50
N PRO A 73 -26.16 3.65 -38.53
CA PRO A 73 -25.58 4.90 -38.98
C PRO A 73 -25.40 5.95 -37.88
N SER A 74 -26.29 5.96 -36.87
CA SER A 74 -26.28 6.93 -35.76
C SER A 74 -25.19 6.67 -34.71
N GLN A 75 -24.52 5.51 -34.77
CA GLN A 75 -23.37 5.19 -33.93
C GLN A 75 -22.19 6.16 -34.13
N ARG A 76 -22.03 6.71 -35.33
CA ARG A 76 -20.94 7.64 -35.67
C ARG A 76 -20.99 8.87 -34.77
N ASP A 77 -22.17 9.46 -34.62
CA ASP A 77 -22.39 10.70 -33.86
C ASP A 77 -22.31 10.48 -32.33
N ARG A 78 -22.46 9.24 -31.85
CA ARG A 78 -22.31 8.89 -30.43
C ARG A 78 -20.88 8.57 -30.02
N ILE A 79 -20.10 7.94 -30.91
CA ILE A 79 -18.73 7.52 -30.58
C ILE A 79 -17.72 8.63 -30.89
N LEU A 80 -17.82 9.28 -32.05
CA LEU A 80 -16.85 10.29 -32.49
C LEU A 80 -17.02 11.59 -31.68
N ARG A 81 -15.92 12.23 -31.33
CA ARG A 81 -15.91 13.53 -30.63
C ARG A 81 -16.14 14.69 -31.60
N GLU A 82 -15.70 14.55 -32.84
CA GLU A 82 -15.92 15.52 -33.92
C GLU A 82 -16.41 14.82 -35.19
N PRO A 83 -17.33 15.44 -35.95
CA PRO A 83 -17.72 14.94 -37.27
C PRO A 83 -16.52 14.79 -38.21
N GLY A 84 -16.42 13.64 -38.89
CA GLY A 84 -15.32 13.35 -39.82
C GLY A 84 -14.06 12.75 -39.18
N SER A 85 -13.99 12.63 -37.84
CA SER A 85 -12.93 11.87 -37.16
C SER A 85 -12.82 10.42 -37.64
N ARG A 86 -11.60 9.88 -37.61
CA ARG A 86 -11.29 8.48 -37.96
C ARG A 86 -10.75 7.73 -36.75
N LEU A 87 -11.22 6.50 -36.56
CA LEU A 87 -10.76 5.62 -35.48
C LEU A 87 -9.71 4.62 -35.99
N TYR A 88 -8.66 4.45 -35.20
CA TYR A 88 -7.62 3.44 -35.36
C TYR A 88 -7.47 2.68 -34.04
N PHE A 89 -7.22 1.37 -34.09
CA PHE A 89 -7.10 0.55 -32.89
C PHE A 89 -5.69 0.00 -32.72
N ALA A 90 -5.18 0.01 -31.49
CA ALA A 90 -3.85 -0.50 -31.15
C ALA A 90 -3.88 -1.30 -29.84
N ALA A 91 -2.86 -2.15 -29.65
CA ALA A 91 -2.58 -2.77 -28.38
C ALA A 91 -1.66 -1.85 -27.55
N PHE A 92 -2.16 -1.35 -26.42
CA PHE A 92 -1.35 -0.67 -25.42
C PHE A 92 -0.65 -1.72 -24.54
N ASP A 93 0.63 -1.91 -24.83
CA ASP A 93 1.60 -2.53 -23.93
C ASP A 93 2.29 -1.42 -23.11
N PRO A 94 2.18 -1.42 -21.76
CA PRO A 94 2.88 -0.47 -20.90
C PRO A 94 4.41 -0.45 -21.10
N LEU A 95 5.02 -1.56 -21.48
CA LEU A 95 6.48 -1.65 -21.69
C LEU A 95 6.90 -0.92 -22.97
N THR A 96 6.12 -1.06 -24.03
CA THR A 96 6.30 -0.32 -25.29
C THR A 96 5.97 1.16 -25.12
N ALA A 97 4.88 1.49 -24.43
CA ALA A 97 4.42 2.86 -24.20
C ALA A 97 5.33 3.68 -23.26
N GLY A 98 6.06 3.03 -22.34
CA GLY A 98 7.03 3.70 -21.46
C GLY A 98 8.25 4.27 -22.19
N GLY A 99 8.47 3.89 -23.45
CA GLY A 99 9.67 4.21 -24.21
C GLY A 99 10.92 3.52 -23.65
N GLN A 100 12.01 3.51 -24.43
CA GLN A 100 13.26 2.83 -24.06
C GLN A 100 13.92 3.40 -22.79
N GLY A 101 13.46 4.54 -22.28
CA GLY A 101 13.90 5.17 -21.02
C GLY A 101 13.18 4.69 -19.75
N ALA A 102 12.03 4.02 -19.82
CA ALA A 102 11.27 3.55 -18.63
C ALA A 102 11.84 2.28 -17.96
N SER A 103 13.12 1.99 -18.20
CA SER A 103 13.83 0.90 -17.53
C SER A 103 14.08 1.25 -16.06
N LEU A 104 13.41 0.54 -15.12
CA LEU A 104 14.10 -0.28 -14.09
C LEU A 104 13.26 -0.86 -12.93
N ASP A 105 11.96 -0.55 -12.74
CA ASP A 105 11.21 -1.05 -11.56
C ASP A 105 9.87 -1.78 -11.79
N PHE A 106 9.20 -1.67 -12.94
CA PHE A 106 7.97 -2.46 -13.19
C PHE A 106 8.21 -3.98 -13.16
N ARG A 107 9.44 -4.45 -13.45
CA ARG A 107 9.83 -5.87 -13.32
C ARG A 107 10.09 -6.35 -11.89
N LYS A 108 10.12 -5.46 -10.88
CA LYS A 108 10.34 -5.85 -9.47
C LYS A 108 9.06 -5.87 -8.65
N MET A 109 8.00 -5.18 -9.10
CA MET A 109 6.67 -5.45 -8.59
C MET A 109 6.23 -6.78 -9.20
N SER A 110 6.10 -7.83 -8.39
CA SER A 110 5.53 -9.12 -8.79
C SER A 110 4.01 -9.01 -8.93
N LEU A 111 3.57 -8.05 -9.73
CA LEU A 111 2.20 -7.96 -10.22
C LEU A 111 1.97 -9.18 -11.11
N SER A 112 1.01 -10.02 -10.72
CA SER A 112 0.60 -11.23 -11.43
C SER A 112 0.53 -10.99 -12.94
N GLU A 113 1.16 -11.86 -13.73
CA GLU A 113 1.31 -11.72 -15.19
C GLU A 113 -0.03 -11.53 -15.93
N GLU A 114 -1.13 -12.04 -15.38
CA GLU A 114 -2.51 -11.81 -15.85
C GLU A 114 -2.97 -10.33 -15.85
N GLN A 115 -2.39 -9.47 -15.01
CA GLN A 115 -2.73 -8.04 -14.98
C GLN A 115 -2.08 -7.25 -16.14
N TYR A 116 -1.10 -7.84 -16.83
CA TYR A 116 -0.36 -7.22 -17.94
C TYR A 116 -0.83 -7.65 -19.34
N ARG A 117 -2.00 -8.28 -19.47
CA ARG A 117 -2.63 -8.51 -20.78
C ARG A 117 -2.76 -7.16 -21.53
N PRO A 118 -2.22 -7.02 -22.77
CA PRO A 118 -2.23 -5.76 -23.51
C PRO A 118 -3.64 -5.17 -23.62
N LYS A 119 -3.81 -3.92 -23.18
CA LYS A 119 -5.13 -3.26 -23.19
C LYS A 119 -5.37 -2.69 -24.58
N ARG A 120 -6.56 -2.86 -25.15
CA ARG A 120 -6.90 -2.21 -26.42
C ARG A 120 -7.11 -0.71 -26.19
N VAL A 121 -6.53 0.12 -27.04
CA VAL A 121 -6.76 1.56 -27.11
C VAL A 121 -7.29 1.92 -28.49
N VAL A 122 -8.18 2.91 -28.52
CA VAL A 122 -8.60 3.58 -29.75
C VAL A 122 -7.89 4.92 -29.82
N ILE A 123 -7.36 5.23 -31.00
CA ILE A 123 -6.77 6.50 -31.38
C ILE A 123 -7.74 7.16 -32.35
N GLU A 124 -8.27 8.30 -31.95
CA GLU A 124 -9.17 9.13 -32.76
C GLU A 124 -8.35 10.25 -33.41
N VAL A 125 -8.31 10.26 -34.73
CA VAL A 125 -7.62 11.28 -35.54
C VAL A 125 -8.66 12.21 -36.12
N PHE A 126 -8.55 13.49 -35.77
CA PHE A 126 -9.43 14.56 -36.19
C PHE A 126 -9.14 15.00 -37.63
N PRO A 127 -10.08 15.65 -38.34
CA PRO A 127 -9.85 16.19 -39.69
C PRO A 127 -8.69 17.20 -39.77
N ASN A 128 -8.35 17.86 -38.66
CA ASN A 128 -7.22 18.79 -38.55
C ASN A 128 -5.84 18.10 -38.36
N GLY A 129 -5.80 16.76 -38.32
CA GLY A 129 -4.58 15.96 -38.11
C GLY A 129 -4.15 15.77 -36.66
N GLN A 130 -4.82 16.39 -35.68
CA GLN A 130 -4.61 16.10 -34.26
C GLN A 130 -5.11 14.69 -33.91
N SER A 131 -4.53 14.09 -32.87
CA SER A 131 -4.97 12.78 -32.38
C SER A 131 -5.19 12.78 -30.87
N THR A 132 -6.26 12.11 -30.44
CA THR A 132 -6.49 11.75 -29.03
C THR A 132 -6.64 10.25 -28.91
N TRP A 133 -6.48 9.71 -27.69
CA TRP A 133 -6.65 8.28 -27.47
C TRP A 133 -7.41 8.00 -26.17
N ARG A 134 -8.07 6.85 -26.11
CA ARG A 134 -8.78 6.33 -24.92
C ARG A 134 -8.71 4.80 -24.90
N PHE A 135 -8.81 4.22 -23.71
CA PHE A 135 -8.94 2.77 -23.58
C PHE A 135 -10.29 2.30 -24.12
N VAL A 136 -10.30 1.15 -24.80
CA VAL A 136 -11.55 0.47 -25.16
C VAL A 136 -12.09 -0.22 -23.89
N PRO A 137 -13.38 -0.04 -23.54
CA PRO A 137 -13.99 -0.77 -22.43
C PRO A 137 -13.86 -2.29 -22.59
N ARG A 138 -13.81 -3.01 -21.47
CA ARG A 138 -13.88 -4.47 -21.47
C ARG A 138 -15.33 -4.90 -21.68
N ALA A 139 -15.53 -5.97 -22.45
CA ALA A 139 -16.83 -6.63 -22.49
C ALA A 139 -17.19 -7.25 -21.13
N LYS A 140 -18.48 -7.48 -20.90
CA LYS A 140 -18.93 -8.36 -19.81
C LYS A 140 -18.53 -9.80 -20.19
N LEU A 141 -17.86 -10.51 -19.29
CA LEU A 141 -17.53 -11.93 -19.48
C LEU A 141 -18.51 -12.76 -18.65
N ASP A 142 -19.11 -13.79 -19.24
CA ASP A 142 -19.99 -14.76 -18.56
C ASP A 142 -19.14 -15.70 -17.66
N ASP A 143 -19.76 -16.37 -16.70
CA ASP A 143 -19.02 -17.17 -15.72
C ASP A 143 -18.22 -18.29 -16.42
N GLY A 144 -16.93 -18.38 -16.06
CA GLY A 144 -15.96 -19.30 -16.69
C GLY A 144 -15.29 -18.78 -17.97
N VAL A 145 -15.65 -17.60 -18.48
CA VAL A 145 -14.99 -16.96 -19.64
C VAL A 145 -13.79 -16.14 -19.17
N ILE A 146 -12.57 -16.64 -19.42
CA ILE A 146 -11.31 -15.97 -19.03
C ILE A 146 -10.99 -14.77 -19.93
N GLU A 147 -11.39 -14.81 -21.20
CA GLU A 147 -10.98 -13.82 -22.20
C GLU A 147 -12.00 -13.64 -23.35
N GLU A 148 -11.90 -12.52 -24.07
CA GLU A 148 -12.80 -12.23 -25.19
C GLU A 148 -12.60 -13.18 -26.39
N GLY A 149 -11.49 -13.94 -26.44
CA GLY A 149 -11.19 -14.93 -27.48
C GLY A 149 -10.60 -14.35 -28.77
N PHE A 150 -10.53 -15.18 -29.81
CA PHE A 150 -9.99 -14.83 -31.13
C PHE A 150 -11.04 -14.15 -32.04
N TRP A 151 -10.54 -13.36 -32.98
CA TRP A 151 -11.31 -12.60 -33.97
C TRP A 151 -10.68 -12.76 -35.36
N PRO A 152 -11.45 -12.65 -36.46
CA PRO A 152 -12.89 -12.41 -36.53
C PRO A 152 -13.73 -13.61 -36.07
N ARG A 153 -14.98 -13.36 -35.67
CA ARG A 153 -15.94 -14.41 -35.29
C ARG A 153 -17.37 -13.99 -35.54
N VAL A 154 -18.27 -14.97 -35.64
CA VAL A 154 -19.71 -14.72 -35.67
C VAL A 154 -20.19 -14.34 -34.27
N ILE A 155 -20.88 -13.20 -34.18
CA ILE A 155 -21.54 -12.70 -32.97
C ILE A 155 -23.00 -12.36 -33.29
N ASP A 156 -23.84 -12.32 -32.27
CA ASP A 156 -25.23 -11.87 -32.40
C ASP A 156 -25.32 -10.37 -32.05
N ILE A 157 -25.66 -9.53 -33.03
CA ILE A 157 -25.88 -8.10 -32.85
C ILE A 157 -27.38 -7.84 -32.94
N CYS A 158 -28.02 -7.58 -31.80
CA CYS A 158 -29.45 -7.26 -31.69
C CYS A 158 -30.40 -8.28 -32.37
N GLY A 159 -30.05 -9.57 -32.38
CA GLY A 159 -30.83 -10.66 -33.00
C GLY A 159 -30.37 -11.02 -34.42
N GLN A 160 -29.32 -10.38 -34.94
CA GLN A 160 -28.73 -10.67 -36.24
C GLN A 160 -27.36 -11.33 -36.06
N LEU A 161 -27.14 -12.49 -36.70
CA LEU A 161 -25.83 -13.12 -36.73
C LEU A 161 -24.92 -12.38 -37.72
N VAL A 162 -23.78 -11.92 -37.24
CA VAL A 162 -22.86 -11.05 -37.98
C VAL A 162 -21.43 -11.56 -37.81
N ASN A 163 -20.69 -11.69 -38.91
CA ASN A 163 -19.26 -11.98 -38.86
C ASN A 163 -18.49 -10.67 -38.59
N CYS A 164 -17.91 -10.56 -37.41
CA CYS A 164 -17.40 -9.31 -36.86
C CYS A 164 -15.88 -9.36 -36.66
N THR A 165 -15.18 -8.27 -36.98
CA THR A 165 -13.74 -8.10 -36.72
C THR A 165 -13.49 -7.61 -35.29
N GLN A 166 -12.25 -7.71 -34.81
CA GLN A 166 -11.89 -7.16 -33.50
C GLN A 166 -12.11 -5.64 -33.43
N GLU A 167 -11.89 -4.92 -34.53
CA GLU A 167 -12.10 -3.47 -34.59
C GLU A 167 -13.58 -3.11 -34.54
N GLN A 168 -14.44 -3.80 -35.30
CA GLN A 168 -15.89 -3.61 -35.22
C GLN A 168 -16.42 -3.92 -33.80
N TRP A 169 -15.96 -5.00 -33.17
CA TRP A 169 -16.28 -5.30 -31.78
C TRP A 169 -15.84 -4.21 -30.80
N ASP A 170 -14.63 -3.67 -30.97
CA ASP A 170 -14.13 -2.57 -30.14
C ASP A 170 -14.90 -1.26 -30.39
N ILE A 171 -15.42 -1.02 -31.61
CA ILE A 171 -16.33 0.11 -31.91
C ILE A 171 -17.62 -0.02 -31.08
N TYR A 172 -18.30 -1.16 -31.09
CA TYR A 172 -19.53 -1.34 -30.30
C TYR A 172 -19.29 -1.22 -28.78
N LYS A 173 -18.12 -1.64 -28.28
CA LYS A 173 -17.74 -1.45 -26.87
C LYS A 173 -17.50 0.02 -26.47
N LEU A 174 -17.26 0.92 -27.43
CA LEU A 174 -17.12 2.36 -27.18
C LEU A 174 -18.46 3.10 -27.11
N ASP A 175 -19.54 2.49 -27.62
CA ASP A 175 -20.87 3.11 -27.67
C ASP A 175 -21.66 2.85 -26.39
N PRO A 176 -22.02 3.87 -25.59
CA PRO A 176 -22.75 3.68 -24.34
C PRO A 176 -24.18 3.12 -24.53
N LEU A 177 -24.69 3.12 -25.77
CA LEU A 177 -26.00 2.59 -26.16
C LEU A 177 -26.02 1.06 -26.26
N TYR A 178 -24.87 0.40 -26.36
CA TYR A 178 -24.78 -1.06 -26.51
C TYR A 178 -24.13 -1.73 -25.28
N ASP A 179 -24.64 -2.92 -24.94
CA ASP A 179 -24.08 -3.81 -23.95
C ASP A 179 -23.41 -5.01 -24.65
N CYS A 180 -22.09 -5.11 -24.56
CA CYS A 180 -21.30 -6.17 -25.18
C CYS A 180 -20.97 -7.27 -24.16
N ALA A 181 -21.38 -8.52 -24.43
CA ALA A 181 -21.17 -9.66 -23.55
C ALA A 181 -20.57 -10.87 -24.30
N VAL A 182 -19.50 -11.45 -23.74
CA VAL A 182 -18.86 -12.68 -24.21
C VAL A 182 -19.36 -13.84 -23.36
N ASN A 183 -20.23 -14.65 -23.96
CA ASN A 183 -20.90 -15.74 -23.28
C ASN A 183 -20.08 -17.05 -23.33
N ALA A 184 -20.26 -17.93 -22.35
CA ALA A 184 -19.60 -19.23 -22.33
C ALA A 184 -20.18 -20.15 -23.43
N TYR A 185 -19.31 -20.91 -24.11
CA TYR A 185 -19.74 -21.91 -25.10
C TYR A 185 -20.73 -22.90 -24.45
N PRO A 186 -21.90 -23.21 -25.05
CA PRO A 186 -22.26 -23.02 -26.47
C PRO A 186 -22.96 -21.70 -26.82
N LYS A 187 -23.14 -20.76 -25.88
CA LYS A 187 -23.78 -19.47 -26.18
C LYS A 187 -22.87 -18.63 -27.08
N ILE A 188 -23.43 -18.01 -28.11
CA ILE A 188 -22.71 -17.06 -28.97
C ILE A 188 -22.51 -15.74 -28.22
N THR A 189 -21.44 -15.01 -28.52
CA THR A 189 -21.21 -13.65 -28.01
C THR A 189 -22.29 -12.70 -28.52
N THR A 190 -22.80 -11.83 -27.64
CA THR A 190 -23.97 -10.97 -27.92
C THR A 190 -23.64 -9.48 -27.75
N ILE A 191 -24.11 -8.65 -28.67
CA ILE A 191 -24.26 -7.20 -28.52
C ILE A 191 -25.75 -6.91 -28.43
N THR A 192 -26.21 -6.44 -27.27
CA THR A 192 -27.61 -6.06 -27.06
C THR A 192 -27.74 -4.55 -26.94
N LEU A 193 -28.87 -4.02 -27.40
CA LEU A 193 -29.23 -2.63 -27.11
C LEU A 193 -29.37 -2.48 -25.60
N ARG A 194 -28.56 -1.61 -24.99
CA ARG A 194 -28.65 -1.33 -23.56
C ARG A 194 -29.99 -0.65 -23.31
N GLN A 195 -30.89 -1.35 -22.61
CA GLN A 195 -32.15 -0.75 -22.19
C GLN A 195 -31.83 0.50 -21.38
N THR A 196 -32.13 1.69 -21.93
CA THR A 196 -32.02 2.94 -21.20
C THR A 196 -32.86 2.75 -19.94
N PRO A 197 -32.27 2.85 -18.73
CA PRO A 197 -33.02 2.56 -17.52
C PRO A 197 -34.21 3.51 -17.46
N LEU A 198 -35.42 2.94 -17.57
CA LEU A 198 -36.67 3.70 -17.51
C LEU A 198 -36.56 4.67 -16.34
N PRO A 199 -36.81 5.98 -16.56
CA PRO A 199 -36.57 6.99 -15.53
C PRO A 199 -37.30 6.55 -14.27
N ARG A 200 -36.53 6.24 -13.21
CA ARG A 200 -37.10 5.64 -12.00
C ARG A 200 -38.24 6.54 -11.54
N PRO A 201 -39.46 6.00 -11.34
CA PRO A 201 -40.57 6.81 -10.88
C PRO A 201 -40.12 7.55 -9.61
N PRO A 202 -40.45 8.84 -9.45
CA PRO A 202 -39.86 9.69 -8.43
C PRO A 202 -40.04 9.06 -7.05
N SER A 203 -38.92 8.59 -6.49
CA SER A 203 -38.94 7.81 -5.24
C SER A 203 -39.55 8.69 -4.14
N PRO A 204 -40.59 8.22 -3.42
CA PRO A 204 -41.43 9.09 -2.60
C PRO A 204 -40.61 9.79 -1.53
N LEU A 205 -40.77 11.12 -1.49
CA LEU A 205 -40.07 12.07 -0.61
C LEU A 205 -39.92 11.56 0.83
N ARG A 206 -38.73 11.04 1.17
CA ARG A 206 -38.34 10.82 2.57
C ARG A 206 -38.13 12.16 3.24
N LYS A 207 -39.06 12.51 4.11
CA LYS A 207 -39.08 13.73 4.92
C LYS A 207 -37.77 13.89 5.70
N ARG A 208 -37.02 14.97 5.45
CA ARG A 208 -35.98 15.47 6.37
C ARG A 208 -36.67 16.25 7.51
N PRO A 209 -36.19 16.15 8.77
CA PRO A 209 -36.77 16.89 9.90
C PRO A 209 -36.48 18.39 9.82
N HIS A 210 -37.40 19.20 10.34
CA HIS A 210 -37.36 20.66 10.28
C HIS A 210 -36.25 21.28 11.13
N SER A 211 -35.53 22.24 10.57
CA SER A 211 -34.91 23.34 11.33
C SER A 211 -35.93 24.48 11.49
N SER A 212 -36.27 24.82 12.73
CA SER A 212 -37.22 25.89 13.04
C SER A 212 -36.50 27.23 13.24
N SER A 213 -36.69 28.17 12.33
CA SER A 213 -36.44 29.59 12.57
C SER A 213 -37.72 30.28 13.05
N SER A 214 -37.65 31.01 14.16
CA SER A 214 -38.73 31.88 14.65
C SER A 214 -38.15 33.22 15.11
N PRO A 215 -38.77 34.38 14.82
CA PRO A 215 -38.17 35.68 15.06
C PRO A 215 -38.66 36.38 16.35
N GLY A 216 -37.70 36.95 17.08
CA GLY A 216 -37.76 38.23 17.80
C GLY A 216 -38.77 38.47 18.94
N GLU A 217 -38.27 38.77 20.14
CA GLU A 217 -38.69 39.89 21.02
C GLU A 217 -37.68 40.12 22.19
N PRO A 218 -37.75 41.22 22.97
CA PRO A 218 -36.53 41.93 23.42
C PRO A 218 -36.01 41.67 24.85
N LEU A 219 -34.82 42.25 25.10
CA LEU A 219 -34.01 42.24 26.34
C LEU A 219 -34.73 42.80 27.58
N PRO A 220 -34.22 42.50 28.80
CA PRO A 220 -33.51 43.59 29.49
C PRO A 220 -32.15 43.22 30.13
N ALA A 221 -31.37 44.27 30.36
CA ALA A 221 -29.97 44.34 30.78
C ALA A 221 -29.56 43.58 32.08
N THR A 222 -28.25 43.27 32.20
CA THR A 222 -27.37 43.96 33.18
C THR A 222 -25.86 43.68 33.01
N LYS A 223 -25.05 44.74 33.23
CA LYS A 223 -23.65 44.78 33.75
C LYS A 223 -22.58 43.94 33.00
N LYS A 224 -21.77 44.57 32.15
CA LYS A 224 -20.47 45.24 32.50
C LYS A 224 -19.39 44.31 33.10
N VAL A 225 -18.36 43.98 32.32
CA VAL A 225 -16.93 44.29 32.60
C VAL A 225 -16.19 44.46 31.25
N HIS A 226 -15.33 45.48 31.13
CA HIS A 226 -14.42 45.71 29.99
C HIS A 226 -13.27 44.69 29.97
N TYR A 227 -12.85 44.26 28.78
CA TYR A 227 -11.47 44.57 28.36
C TYR A 227 -11.41 44.76 26.85
N GLU A 228 -10.87 45.90 26.42
CA GLU A 228 -10.71 46.26 25.01
C GLU A 228 -9.32 45.81 24.53
N ALA A 229 -9.28 45.24 23.32
CA ALA A 229 -8.08 45.18 22.48
C ALA A 229 -8.52 45.23 21.01
N SER A 230 -8.95 46.41 20.58
CA SER A 230 -9.41 46.66 19.22
C SER A 230 -8.24 46.76 18.22
N VAL A 231 -8.22 45.89 17.21
CA VAL A 231 -7.65 46.22 15.89
C VAL A 231 -8.68 45.85 14.83
N THR A 232 -9.08 46.83 14.02
CA THR A 232 -10.29 46.79 13.20
C THR A 232 -10.04 46.53 11.72
N MET A 233 -10.89 45.65 11.15
CA MET A 233 -11.59 45.85 9.87
C MET A 233 -10.79 45.96 8.55
N ARG A 234 -10.88 44.89 7.73
CA ARG A 234 -11.73 44.81 6.51
C ARG A 234 -11.51 43.43 5.86
N SER A 235 -12.48 42.50 5.84
CA SER A 235 -13.77 42.52 5.12
C SER A 235 -13.64 42.32 3.61
N VAL A 236 -13.81 41.07 3.16
CA VAL A 236 -14.76 40.65 2.10
C VAL A 236 -15.08 39.16 2.30
N SER A 237 -16.32 38.78 2.04
CA SER A 237 -16.83 37.41 2.21
C SER A 237 -16.86 36.66 0.87
N SER A 238 -16.62 35.34 0.89
CA SER A 238 -17.43 34.41 0.09
C SER A 238 -17.37 32.99 0.65
N LEU A 239 -18.48 32.26 0.53
CA LEU A 239 -18.74 30.94 1.11
C LEU A 239 -18.55 29.82 0.08
N THR A 240 -17.77 28.79 0.41
CA THR A 240 -18.00 27.38 0.04
C THR A 240 -17.27 26.53 1.10
N SER A 241 -17.97 26.00 2.10
CA SER A 241 -18.69 24.71 2.10
C SER A 241 -17.79 23.60 2.63
N GLU A 242 -18.26 22.99 3.71
CA GLU A 242 -17.56 21.94 4.46
C GLU A 242 -17.76 20.58 3.80
N GLU A 243 -16.67 19.87 3.49
CA GLU A 243 -16.64 18.42 3.28
C GLU A 243 -15.53 17.90 4.22
N SER A 244 -15.84 17.52 5.47
CA SER A 244 -16.47 16.25 5.86
C SER A 244 -15.63 15.02 5.49
N ASP A 245 -14.42 14.95 6.05
CA ASP A 245 -13.66 13.70 6.18
C ASP A 245 -14.56 12.61 6.80
N THR A 246 -14.91 11.62 5.98
CA THR A 246 -15.50 10.35 6.43
C THR A 246 -14.68 9.23 5.83
N ASP A 247 -13.53 8.98 6.46
CA ASP A 247 -12.64 7.86 6.16
C ASP A 247 -13.34 6.55 6.55
N THR A 248 -14.17 6.02 5.65
CA THR A 248 -14.86 4.75 5.85
C THR A 248 -13.89 3.60 5.60
N ASP A 249 -13.15 3.23 6.63
CA ASP A 249 -12.44 1.95 6.75
C ASP A 249 -13.48 0.83 6.82
N VAL A 250 -13.97 0.42 5.64
CA VAL A 250 -14.92 -0.70 5.51
C VAL A 250 -14.11 -1.98 5.62
N GLU A 251 -14.16 -2.61 6.80
CA GLU A 251 -13.62 -3.95 7.00
C GLU A 251 -14.28 -4.92 6.00
N ALA A 252 -13.50 -5.33 4.99
CA ALA A 252 -13.85 -6.42 4.08
C ALA A 252 -13.64 -7.76 4.80
N GLU A 253 -14.51 -8.05 5.76
CA GLU A 253 -14.64 -9.35 6.40
C GLU A 253 -15.27 -10.37 5.42
N GLU A 254 -14.65 -11.54 5.33
CA GLU A 254 -15.23 -12.83 4.94
C GLU A 254 -15.94 -12.96 3.55
N VAL A 255 -15.19 -13.40 2.53
CA VAL A 255 -15.73 -14.26 1.45
C VAL A 255 -14.76 -15.41 1.12
N GLU A 256 -15.17 -16.62 1.48
CA GLU A 256 -14.84 -17.94 0.89
C GLU A 256 -13.38 -18.27 0.48
N GLU A 257 -12.65 -18.96 1.37
CA GLU A 257 -11.70 -20.00 0.94
C GLU A 257 -12.35 -21.38 1.18
N MET A 258 -13.07 -21.88 0.16
CA MET A 258 -13.56 -23.26 0.16
C MET A 258 -12.37 -24.23 0.03
N VAL A 259 -12.06 -24.95 1.10
CA VAL A 259 -11.22 -26.14 1.02
C VAL A 259 -12.04 -27.27 0.39
N THR A 260 -11.84 -27.52 -0.90
CA THR A 260 -12.36 -28.70 -1.59
C THR A 260 -11.60 -29.95 -1.15
N ASP A 261 -12.26 -30.83 -0.39
CA ASP A 261 -11.80 -32.19 -0.14
C ASP A 261 -11.95 -33.05 -1.41
N GLU A 262 -10.94 -33.08 -2.29
CA GLU A 262 -10.86 -34.03 -3.41
C GLU A 262 -9.73 -35.06 -3.26
N LEU A 263 -10.12 -36.16 -2.61
CA LEU A 263 -9.77 -37.55 -2.94
C LEU A 263 -8.69 -37.77 -4.02
N PHE A 264 -7.44 -38.06 -3.61
CA PHE A 264 -6.49 -38.78 -4.47
C PHE A 264 -6.09 -40.15 -3.89
N ARG A 265 -6.31 -41.18 -4.70
CA ARG A 265 -6.04 -42.59 -4.40
C ARG A 265 -4.53 -42.91 -4.48
N PRO A 266 -4.01 -43.86 -3.69
CA PRO A 266 -2.64 -44.35 -3.87
C PRO A 266 -2.58 -45.37 -5.02
N ASN A 267 -1.97 -45.00 -6.14
CA ASN A 267 -1.57 -45.95 -7.19
C ASN A 267 -0.09 -46.28 -7.07
N THR A 268 0.22 -47.55 -6.86
CA THR A 268 1.55 -48.13 -7.11
C THR A 268 1.77 -48.30 -8.63
N PRO A 269 3.04 -48.29 -9.08
CA PRO A 269 3.42 -49.33 -10.05
C PRO A 269 4.81 -49.96 -9.82
N THR A 270 4.79 -51.29 -9.72
CA THR A 270 5.68 -52.28 -10.36
C THR A 270 7.15 -51.96 -10.74
N LEU A 271 8.01 -52.87 -10.29
CA LEU A 271 9.37 -53.18 -10.75
C LEU A 271 9.50 -53.36 -12.29
N ALA A 272 10.61 -52.90 -12.89
CA ALA A 272 11.51 -53.74 -13.72
C ALA A 272 12.76 -53.01 -14.28
N HIS A 273 13.92 -53.69 -14.17
CA HIS A 273 15.10 -53.68 -15.10
C HIS A 273 15.95 -52.42 -15.36
N GLY A 274 17.29 -52.61 -15.34
CA GLY A 274 18.28 -51.67 -15.92
C GLY A 274 19.65 -51.61 -15.21
N LYS A 275 20.63 -52.43 -15.60
CA LYS A 275 22.02 -52.39 -15.09
C LYS A 275 22.92 -51.50 -15.97
N ARG A 276 23.82 -50.71 -15.33
CA ARG A 276 25.01 -49.99 -15.90
C ARG A 276 24.64 -48.90 -16.95
N PHE A 277 25.29 -47.75 -17.05
CA PHE A 277 26.67 -47.34 -16.77
C PHE A 277 26.75 -45.96 -16.08
N LYS A 278 27.90 -45.63 -15.46
CA LYS A 278 28.29 -44.25 -15.08
C LYS A 278 29.25 -43.67 -16.12
N PRO A 279 29.15 -42.36 -16.39
CA PRO A 279 30.35 -41.51 -16.35
C PRO A 279 30.17 -40.26 -15.46
N SER A 280 31.26 -39.51 -15.32
CA SER A 280 31.51 -38.45 -14.33
C SER A 280 30.95 -37.06 -14.64
N SER A 281 30.63 -36.30 -13.59
CA SER A 281 30.75 -34.84 -13.55
C SER A 281 31.09 -34.38 -12.11
N PRO A 282 31.94 -33.35 -11.88
CA PRO A 282 32.65 -33.19 -10.61
C PRO A 282 31.97 -32.28 -9.58
N ALA A 283 32.17 -32.60 -8.30
CA ALA A 283 31.75 -31.79 -7.16
C ALA A 283 32.87 -30.84 -6.66
N LYS A 284 32.48 -29.67 -6.15
CA LYS A 284 33.38 -28.64 -5.59
C LYS A 284 33.79 -29.00 -4.15
N PRO A 285 35.08 -28.88 -3.75
CA PRO A 285 35.50 -29.14 -2.39
C PRO A 285 35.46 -27.89 -1.48
N THR A 286 34.91 -28.05 -0.29
CA THR A 286 35.09 -27.13 0.85
C THR A 286 36.43 -27.37 1.54
N ILE A 287 37.19 -26.31 1.88
CA ILE A 287 38.43 -26.41 2.67
C ILE A 287 38.29 -25.64 3.99
N ARG A 288 38.78 -26.26 5.08
CA ARG A 288 38.84 -25.69 6.44
C ARG A 288 40.29 -25.42 6.86
N ARG A 289 40.54 -24.19 7.35
CA ARG A 289 41.22 -23.87 8.63
C ARG A 289 42.57 -24.55 8.99
N THR A 290 43.66 -23.76 9.01
CA THR A 290 44.78 -23.85 9.98
C THR A 290 45.41 -22.47 10.25
N LYS A 291 46.28 -22.35 11.27
CA LYS A 291 46.85 -21.11 11.84
C LYS A 291 48.32 -20.86 11.40
N PRO A 292 48.87 -19.64 11.50
CA PRO A 292 50.28 -19.34 11.24
C PRO A 292 51.20 -19.46 12.48
N ILE A 293 52.51 -19.59 12.23
CA ILE A 293 53.63 -19.54 13.19
C ILE A 293 54.75 -18.61 12.66
N SER A 294 55.67 -18.21 13.54
CA SER A 294 56.58 -17.04 13.46
C SER A 294 57.83 -17.14 12.57
N GLN A 295 58.44 -15.96 12.34
CA GLN A 295 59.72 -15.69 11.65
C GLN A 295 60.97 -16.06 12.47
N ALA A 296 62.13 -16.19 11.80
CA ALA A 296 63.46 -15.88 12.37
C ALA A 296 64.55 -15.57 11.31
N ALA A 297 65.26 -14.45 11.53
CA ALA A 297 66.67 -14.09 11.23
C ALA A 297 67.42 -14.53 9.93
N ALA A 298 68.03 -13.54 9.22
CA ALA A 298 69.49 -13.36 9.05
C ALA A 298 69.85 -12.17 8.10
N ALA A 299 71.06 -11.60 8.22
CA ALA A 299 71.65 -10.49 7.43
C ALA A 299 73.21 -10.50 7.59
N PRO A 300 74.07 -9.61 7.01
CA PRO A 300 74.08 -8.75 5.81
C PRO A 300 75.40 -9.00 4.98
N PRO A 301 76.27 -8.04 4.49
CA PRO A 301 76.20 -6.76 3.72
C PRO A 301 77.11 -6.81 2.41
N PRO A 302 77.79 -5.76 1.85
CA PRO A 302 77.51 -4.36 1.38
C PRO A 302 77.92 -4.11 -0.14
N PRO A 303 78.48 -2.95 -0.61
CA PRO A 303 77.94 -1.59 -0.94
C PRO A 303 78.22 -1.15 -2.43
N PRO A 304 78.47 0.15 -2.79
CA PRO A 304 77.69 1.43 -2.80
C PRO A 304 77.37 1.84 -4.29
N PRO A 305 77.46 3.09 -4.84
CA PRO A 305 77.39 4.48 -4.33
C PRO A 305 76.46 5.50 -5.08
N ASN A 306 75.75 6.35 -4.32
CA ASN A 306 75.90 7.83 -4.14
C ASN A 306 76.35 8.80 -5.28
N PRO A 307 76.08 10.15 -5.19
CA PRO A 307 75.57 10.93 -4.01
C PRO A 307 74.52 12.07 -4.26
N ILE A 308 74.20 12.77 -3.16
CA ILE A 308 73.83 14.21 -2.96
C ILE A 308 72.36 14.54 -2.57
N SER A 309 72.07 14.69 -1.26
CA SER A 309 71.76 15.98 -0.59
C SER A 309 71.25 15.82 0.87
N TYR A 310 71.42 16.86 1.67
CA TYR A 310 71.53 16.95 3.14
C TYR A 310 70.27 16.94 4.04
N HIS A 311 70.48 16.52 5.31
CA HIS A 311 69.88 17.00 6.60
C HIS A 311 68.33 16.85 6.85
N GLN A 312 67.80 16.72 8.08
CA GLN A 312 68.37 16.75 9.46
C GLN A 312 67.48 16.02 10.52
N SER A 313 68.13 15.37 11.51
CA SER A 313 67.80 15.29 12.96
C SER A 313 66.47 14.74 13.57
N ARG A 314 66.67 13.69 14.40
CA ARG A 314 66.24 13.50 15.83
C ARG A 314 64.96 12.72 16.26
N GLN A 315 65.23 11.47 16.71
CA GLN A 315 65.02 10.92 18.08
C GLN A 315 63.65 10.92 18.80
N SER A 316 63.12 9.71 19.04
CA SER A 316 62.71 9.06 20.34
C SER A 316 61.63 7.99 20.06
N GLN A 317 61.86 6.68 20.22
CA GLN A 317 61.94 5.84 21.43
C GLN A 317 60.71 5.87 22.38
N SER A 318 59.88 4.82 22.34
CA SER A 318 59.69 3.86 23.46
C SER A 318 58.58 2.81 23.15
N MET A 319 58.60 1.67 23.86
CA MET A 319 57.73 0.50 23.68
C MET A 319 56.62 0.42 24.74
N PRO A 320 55.58 -0.41 24.53
CA PRO A 320 54.81 -1.03 25.63
C PRO A 320 54.82 -2.57 25.58
N PRO A 321 55.03 -3.28 26.71
CA PRO A 321 54.88 -4.73 26.80
C PRO A 321 53.59 -5.20 27.50
N GLU A 322 53.00 -6.22 26.89
CA GLU A 322 52.68 -7.53 27.47
C GLU A 322 51.66 -7.74 28.63
N ASN A 323 50.78 -8.71 28.37
CA ASN A 323 49.71 -9.27 29.20
C ASN A 323 50.13 -9.76 30.60
N GLN A 324 49.20 -9.68 31.56
CA GLN A 324 49.05 -10.71 32.60
C GLN A 324 47.59 -11.10 32.84
N LYS A 325 47.33 -12.42 32.86
CA LYS A 325 46.11 -13.03 33.42
C LYS A 325 46.23 -13.09 34.94
N ARG A 326 45.12 -13.03 35.69
CA ARG A 326 44.83 -14.02 36.76
C ARG A 326 43.44 -13.91 37.42
N LYS A 327 42.93 -15.12 37.72
CA LYS A 327 42.06 -15.55 38.84
C LYS A 327 40.59 -15.12 38.92
N ALA A 328 39.81 -16.11 39.34
CA ALA A 328 38.42 -16.03 39.77
C ALA A 328 38.31 -15.43 41.17
N PHE A 329 37.10 -15.00 41.53
CA PHE A 329 36.64 -14.95 42.91
C PHE A 329 35.16 -15.36 42.99
N GLU A 330 34.79 -16.00 44.10
CA GLU A 330 33.45 -16.50 44.40
C GLU A 330 32.51 -15.40 44.95
N PRO A 331 31.19 -15.64 45.02
CA PRO A 331 30.23 -14.68 45.54
C PRO A 331 30.20 -14.69 47.08
N THR A 332 29.85 -13.56 47.69
CA THR A 332 29.45 -13.47 49.10
C THR A 332 28.11 -12.77 49.22
N ASP A 333 27.18 -13.43 49.89
CA ASP A 333 25.91 -12.86 50.34
C ASP A 333 26.13 -11.64 51.23
N ILE A 334 25.23 -10.64 51.12
CA ILE A 334 24.90 -9.74 52.21
C ILE A 334 23.37 -9.63 52.30
N THR A 335 22.84 -10.19 53.38
CA THR A 335 21.44 -10.11 53.81
C THR A 335 21.18 -8.86 54.67
N ASN A 336 19.90 -8.60 54.96
CA ASN A 336 19.35 -7.62 55.94
C ASN A 336 19.36 -6.14 55.46
N ASN A 337 18.25 -5.52 55.03
CA ASN A 337 16.90 -5.37 55.63
C ASN A 337 16.91 -4.52 56.95
N PRO A 338 15.82 -3.86 57.37
CA PRO A 338 15.64 -2.42 57.16
C PRO A 338 15.31 -1.63 58.45
N VAL A 339 15.38 -0.29 58.43
CA VAL A 339 14.93 0.56 59.57
C VAL A 339 14.19 1.82 59.09
N MET A 340 13.07 2.11 59.77
CA MET A 340 12.24 3.33 59.69
C MET A 340 12.84 4.48 60.51
N GLU A 341 12.47 5.72 60.15
CA GLU A 341 12.00 6.84 61.00
C GLU A 341 12.24 8.13 60.19
N GLU A 342 11.28 9.01 59.88
CA GLU A 342 10.21 9.67 60.65
C GLU A 342 10.65 11.01 61.29
N ALA A 343 10.00 12.08 60.79
CA ALA A 343 9.79 13.45 61.30
C ALA A 343 10.83 14.21 62.15
N HIS A 344 11.06 15.48 61.77
CA HIS A 344 11.04 16.74 62.57
C HIS A 344 11.78 17.84 61.74
N LEU A 345 11.18 18.98 61.36
CA LEU A 345 10.99 20.23 62.13
C LEU A 345 12.31 20.75 62.76
N ALA A 346 12.77 22.00 62.60
CA ALA A 346 12.17 23.21 62.00
C ALA A 346 13.25 24.21 61.49
N ASP A 347 12.78 25.35 60.97
CA ASP A 347 13.41 26.67 60.73
C ASP A 347 14.88 26.93 61.14
N ASP A 348 15.69 27.56 60.25
CA ASP A 348 16.18 28.95 60.47
C ASP A 348 16.87 29.60 59.21
N GLU A 349 17.10 30.91 59.29
CA GLU A 349 17.56 31.92 58.31
C GLU A 349 18.63 31.61 57.22
N GLY A 350 18.53 32.36 56.10
CA GLY A 350 19.72 32.84 55.36
C GLY A 350 19.70 32.76 53.81
N PRO A 351 19.70 33.90 53.06
CA PRO A 351 19.73 33.89 51.60
C PRO A 351 21.16 33.69 51.04
N VAL A 352 21.70 32.47 51.14
CA VAL A 352 23.03 32.15 50.60
C VAL A 352 22.96 31.86 49.10
N ARG A 353 23.72 32.65 48.34
CA ARG A 353 23.96 32.58 46.88
C ARG A 353 23.92 31.15 46.32
N LYS A 354 22.98 30.89 45.39
CA LYS A 354 22.94 29.66 44.59
C LYS A 354 24.26 29.45 43.83
N ARG A 355 25.16 28.63 44.39
CA ARG A 355 26.22 27.97 43.62
C ARG A 355 25.55 27.07 42.58
N GLY A 356 26.09 27.04 41.37
CA GLY A 356 25.56 26.20 40.30
C GLY A 356 25.51 24.75 40.74
N HIS A 357 24.30 24.18 40.74
CA HIS A 357 24.13 22.74 40.93
C HIS A 357 24.72 22.06 39.71
N PHE A 358 25.91 21.51 39.86
CA PHE A 358 26.51 20.67 38.83
C PHE A 358 25.59 19.45 38.69
N GLU A 359 24.98 19.28 37.53
CA GLU A 359 24.21 18.09 37.22
C GLU A 359 25.21 16.92 37.21
N PRO A 360 24.99 15.84 37.99
CA PRO A 360 25.87 14.69 37.91
C PRO A 360 25.72 14.08 36.53
N TYR A 361 26.79 14.20 35.71
CA TYR A 361 26.89 13.56 34.40
C TYR A 361 26.41 12.11 34.52
N SER A 362 25.24 11.81 33.94
CA SER A 362 24.78 10.43 33.81
C SER A 362 25.78 9.74 32.91
N MET A 363 26.65 8.90 33.49
CA MET A 363 27.59 8.08 32.75
C MET A 363 26.80 7.34 31.67
N PRO A 364 27.07 7.54 30.36
CA PRO A 364 26.27 6.90 29.32
C PRO A 364 26.33 5.39 29.53
N ASP A 365 25.14 4.77 29.61
CA ASP A 365 24.98 3.37 29.97
C ASP A 365 25.98 2.50 29.22
N ARG A 366 26.77 1.73 29.98
CA ARG A 366 27.82 0.85 29.45
C ARG A 366 27.26 0.07 28.26
N THR A 367 27.85 0.31 27.10
CA THR A 367 27.40 -0.23 25.81
C THR A 367 27.09 -1.72 25.92
N THR A 368 25.80 -2.05 25.94
CA THR A 368 25.36 -3.44 26.01
C THR A 368 25.88 -4.15 24.77
N SER A 369 26.73 -5.16 24.98
CA SER A 369 27.45 -5.78 23.86
C SER A 369 26.47 -6.24 22.76
N PRO A 370 26.81 -6.12 21.46
CA PRO A 370 25.88 -6.39 20.36
C PRO A 370 25.18 -7.76 20.42
N GLY A 371 25.82 -8.76 21.05
CA GLY A 371 25.25 -10.09 21.30
C GLY A 371 24.11 -10.15 22.34
N VAL A 372 23.95 -9.15 23.21
CA VAL A 372 22.80 -9.05 24.13
C VAL A 372 21.58 -8.53 23.38
N ALA A 373 21.73 -7.43 22.64
CA ALA A 373 20.66 -6.86 21.81
C ALA A 373 20.14 -7.86 20.76
N LEU A 374 21.04 -8.62 20.11
CA LEU A 374 20.66 -9.67 19.17
C LEU A 374 19.85 -10.80 19.84
N ARG A 375 20.27 -11.25 21.03
CA ARG A 375 19.55 -12.29 21.79
C ARG A 375 18.17 -11.80 22.26
N GLN A 376 18.05 -10.56 22.73
CA GLN A 376 16.76 -9.96 23.06
C GLN A 376 15.83 -9.85 21.84
N ARG A 377 16.35 -9.45 20.67
CA ARG A 377 15.56 -9.38 19.42
C ARG A 377 15.12 -10.76 18.92
N GLN A 378 15.94 -11.79 19.11
CA GLN A 378 15.57 -13.18 18.81
C GLN A 378 14.54 -13.74 19.82
N ALA A 379 14.68 -13.43 21.11
CA ALA A 379 13.70 -13.80 22.15
C ALA A 379 12.33 -13.20 21.85
N LYS A 380 12.25 -11.88 21.61
CA LYS A 380 11.00 -11.19 21.21
C LYS A 380 10.38 -11.75 19.91
N ARG A 381 11.19 -12.23 18.95
CA ARG A 381 10.69 -12.92 17.75
C ARG A 381 10.06 -14.28 18.08
N ARG A 382 10.68 -15.08 18.96
CA ARG A 382 10.13 -16.37 19.41
C ARG A 382 8.85 -16.19 20.22
N GLU A 383 8.82 -15.21 21.12
CA GLU A 383 7.64 -14.83 21.92
C GLU A 383 6.46 -14.43 21.03
N LYS A 384 6.67 -13.56 20.03
CA LYS A 384 5.62 -13.21 19.04
C LYS A 384 5.15 -14.41 18.21
N GLN A 385 6.03 -15.34 17.87
CA GLN A 385 5.64 -16.57 17.17
C GLN A 385 4.86 -17.53 18.07
N PHE A 386 5.19 -17.62 19.36
CA PHE A 386 4.46 -18.41 20.35
C PHE A 386 3.03 -17.87 20.53
N LEU A 387 2.89 -16.56 20.82
CA LEU A 387 1.59 -15.88 20.93
C LEU A 387 0.73 -16.02 19.65
N LYS A 388 1.35 -16.00 18.47
CA LYS A 388 0.61 -16.22 17.20
C LYS A 388 0.09 -17.65 17.07
N ARG A 389 0.84 -18.67 17.53
CA ARG A 389 0.37 -20.07 17.57
C ARG A 389 -0.73 -20.25 18.60
N GLU A 390 -0.53 -19.76 19.82
CA GLU A 390 -1.51 -19.83 20.91
C GLU A 390 -2.86 -19.20 20.51
N ARG A 391 -2.84 -18.01 19.88
CA ARG A 391 -4.06 -17.38 19.34
C ARG A 391 -4.72 -18.21 18.23
N TRP A 392 -3.92 -18.86 17.37
CA TRP A 392 -4.45 -19.71 16.30
C TRP A 392 -5.04 -21.02 16.82
N GLU A 393 -4.39 -21.64 17.82
CA GLU A 393 -4.88 -22.81 18.54
C GLU A 393 -6.19 -22.51 19.29
N GLN A 394 -6.30 -21.35 19.94
CA GLN A 394 -7.55 -20.89 20.57
C GLN A 394 -8.69 -20.70 19.53
N VAL A 395 -8.41 -20.09 18.38
CA VAL A 395 -9.41 -19.96 17.29
C VAL A 395 -9.82 -21.32 16.74
N LEU A 396 -8.87 -22.24 16.57
CA LEU A 396 -9.14 -23.60 16.08
C LEU A 396 -9.97 -24.40 17.09
N GLN A 397 -9.68 -24.25 18.39
CA GLN A 397 -10.43 -24.87 19.48
C GLN A 397 -11.83 -24.27 19.61
N ALA A 398 -12.00 -22.96 19.48
CA ALA A 398 -13.31 -22.30 19.44
C ALA A 398 -14.16 -22.75 18.24
N LYS A 399 -13.55 -22.88 17.05
CA LYS A 399 -14.22 -23.47 15.87
C LYS A 399 -14.62 -24.93 16.10
N ARG A 400 -13.81 -25.71 16.84
CA ARG A 400 -14.17 -27.08 17.22
C ARG A 400 -15.36 -27.11 18.19
N THR A 401 -15.30 -26.36 19.28
CA THR A 401 -16.39 -26.32 20.27
C THR A 401 -17.68 -25.77 19.68
N ALA A 402 -17.63 -24.82 18.74
CA ALA A 402 -18.80 -24.33 18.03
C ALA A 402 -19.42 -25.39 17.10
N ARG A 403 -18.61 -26.25 16.47
CA ARG A 403 -19.11 -27.42 15.71
C ARG A 403 -19.71 -28.47 16.63
N GLU A 404 -19.06 -28.77 17.75
CA GLU A 404 -19.56 -29.70 18.77
C GLU A 404 -20.87 -29.21 19.40
N GLN A 405 -21.01 -27.90 19.66
CA GLN A 405 -22.25 -27.29 20.12
C GLN A 405 -23.37 -27.40 19.08
N ARG A 406 -23.13 -27.01 17.82
CA ARG A 406 -24.14 -27.17 16.75
C ARG A 406 -24.61 -28.62 16.60
N LEU A 407 -23.68 -29.59 16.68
CA LEU A 407 -24.02 -31.00 16.63
C LEU A 407 -24.86 -31.46 17.84
N MET A 408 -24.54 -30.96 19.04
CA MET A 408 -25.35 -31.24 20.23
C MET A 408 -26.74 -30.59 20.15
N ASP A 409 -26.84 -29.37 19.64
CA ASP A 409 -28.11 -28.67 19.44
C ASP A 409 -28.98 -29.38 18.38
N GLU A 410 -28.37 -29.87 17.29
CA GLU A 410 -29.01 -30.69 16.25
C GLU A 410 -29.53 -32.03 16.82
N ILE A 411 -28.69 -32.76 17.57
CA ILE A 411 -29.09 -34.01 18.25
C ILE A 411 -30.21 -33.77 19.27
N MET A 412 -30.18 -32.65 20.01
CA MET A 412 -31.19 -32.31 21.01
C MET A 412 -32.49 -31.79 20.40
N ALA A 413 -32.46 -31.22 19.19
CA ALA A 413 -33.67 -30.80 18.46
C ALA A 413 -34.54 -31.99 18.02
N ASP A 414 -33.91 -33.13 17.70
CA ASP A 414 -34.59 -34.38 17.34
C ASP A 414 -35.14 -35.16 18.55
N VAL A 415 -34.79 -34.78 19.79
CA VAL A 415 -35.37 -35.38 21.00
C VAL A 415 -36.80 -34.84 21.20
N PRO A 416 -37.85 -35.67 21.10
CA PRO A 416 -39.22 -35.19 21.26
C PRO A 416 -39.40 -34.58 22.67
N PRO A 417 -40.01 -33.39 22.79
CA PRO A 417 -40.23 -32.78 24.09
C PRO A 417 -41.04 -33.74 24.98
N PRO A 418 -40.67 -33.92 26.25
CA PRO A 418 -41.31 -34.89 27.13
C PRO A 418 -42.80 -34.57 27.24
N VAL A 419 -43.63 -35.47 26.69
CA VAL A 419 -45.09 -35.30 26.66
C VAL A 419 -45.57 -35.19 28.10
N PRO A 420 -46.27 -34.10 28.49
CA PRO A 420 -46.73 -33.94 29.86
C PRO A 420 -47.65 -35.11 30.22
N PRO A 421 -47.52 -35.72 31.41
CA PRO A 421 -48.25 -36.92 31.77
C PRO A 421 -49.77 -36.63 31.81
N GLN A 422 -50.47 -37.04 30.76
CA GLN A 422 -51.93 -37.02 30.74
C GLN A 422 -52.45 -38.06 31.75
N GLY A 423 -53.22 -37.60 32.73
CA GLY A 423 -53.72 -38.42 33.81
C GLY A 423 -54.68 -39.52 33.33
N SER A 424 -54.17 -40.75 33.22
CA SER A 424 -54.97 -41.93 32.94
C SER A 424 -55.74 -42.38 34.19
N SER A 425 -56.95 -41.85 34.35
CA SER A 425 -57.93 -42.43 35.26
C SER A 425 -58.48 -43.72 34.65
N SER A 426 -58.23 -44.89 35.25
CA SER A 426 -59.03 -46.10 34.97
C SER A 426 -58.95 -47.15 36.07
N MET A 427 -60.03 -47.92 36.13
CA MET A 427 -60.40 -49.05 36.99
C MET A 427 -59.25 -50.01 37.34
N GLY A 428 -59.24 -50.72 38.48
CA GLY A 428 -60.37 -51.20 39.29
C GLY A 428 -60.53 -52.70 39.08
N SER A 429 -60.27 -53.51 40.11
CA SER A 429 -60.54 -54.96 40.10
C SER A 429 -60.77 -55.46 41.52
N SER A 430 -61.96 -56.01 41.75
CA SER A 430 -62.37 -56.72 42.95
C SER A 430 -62.43 -58.21 42.66
N SER A 431 -61.96 -59.05 43.59
CA SER A 431 -62.27 -60.48 43.56
C SER A 431 -62.47 -61.05 44.97
N SER A 432 -63.62 -61.67 45.15
CA SER A 432 -64.09 -62.35 46.35
C SER A 432 -63.89 -63.85 46.24
N GLY A 433 -63.57 -64.53 47.34
CA GLY A 433 -63.59 -66.00 47.45
C GLY A 433 -63.01 -66.42 48.82
N SER A 434 -63.84 -66.62 49.84
CA SER A 434 -64.64 -67.82 50.18
C SER A 434 -63.82 -68.82 51.04
N PRO A 435 -64.35 -69.32 52.18
CA PRO A 435 -63.56 -70.04 53.17
C PRO A 435 -63.56 -71.57 52.97
N SER A 436 -62.41 -72.22 53.11
CA SER A 436 -62.30 -73.68 53.14
C SER A 436 -61.20 -74.17 54.07
N SER A 437 -61.53 -75.21 54.86
CA SER A 437 -60.67 -76.21 55.53
C SER A 437 -59.40 -75.76 56.28
N LEU A 438 -59.34 -76.15 57.56
CA LEU A 438 -58.12 -76.17 58.36
C LEU A 438 -57.11 -77.19 57.80
N ASP A 439 -56.16 -76.72 56.99
CA ASP A 439 -55.03 -77.51 56.49
C ASP A 439 -53.79 -77.33 57.39
N PRO A 440 -52.97 -78.38 57.59
CA PRO A 440 -51.76 -78.31 58.43
C PRO A 440 -50.67 -77.36 57.89
N ASP A 441 -50.79 -76.87 56.64
CA ASP A 441 -49.92 -75.83 56.07
C ASP A 441 -50.06 -74.47 56.76
N GLU A 442 -51.15 -74.20 57.49
CA GLU A 442 -51.31 -72.94 58.21
C GLU A 442 -50.31 -72.78 59.36
N ALA A 443 -49.83 -73.89 59.94
CA ALA A 443 -48.74 -73.90 60.91
C ALA A 443 -47.38 -73.49 60.29
N ALA A 444 -47.09 -73.97 59.07
CA ALA A 444 -45.90 -73.55 58.33
C ALA A 444 -45.97 -72.07 57.92
N ARG A 445 -47.17 -71.60 57.55
CA ARG A 445 -47.42 -70.19 57.22
C ARG A 445 -47.28 -69.27 58.43
N LEU A 446 -47.73 -69.69 59.62
CA LEU A 446 -47.54 -68.95 60.86
C LEU A 446 -46.06 -68.92 61.28
N ALA A 447 -45.32 -70.02 61.14
CA ALA A 447 -43.88 -70.05 61.37
C ALA A 447 -43.13 -69.08 60.42
N ALA A 448 -43.48 -69.04 59.13
CA ALA A 448 -42.91 -68.09 58.18
C ALA A 448 -43.27 -66.62 58.50
N ILE A 449 -44.48 -66.36 59.01
CA ILE A 449 -44.88 -65.02 59.49
C ILE A 449 -44.10 -64.63 60.76
N GLU A 450 -43.89 -65.56 61.69
CA GLU A 450 -43.11 -65.30 62.91
C GLU A 450 -41.62 -65.10 62.61
N GLU A 451 -41.05 -65.87 61.69
CA GLU A 451 -39.68 -65.67 61.19
C GLU A 451 -39.55 -64.32 60.44
N SER A 452 -40.55 -63.93 59.65
CA SER A 452 -40.59 -62.60 59.02
C SER A 452 -40.68 -61.46 60.05
N ARG A 453 -41.42 -61.67 61.15
CA ARG A 453 -41.52 -60.71 62.27
C ARG A 453 -40.20 -60.58 63.02
N ARG A 454 -39.50 -61.70 63.25
CA ARG A 454 -38.18 -61.71 63.87
C ARG A 454 -37.16 -60.98 63.00
N LYS A 455 -37.21 -61.18 61.69
CA LYS A 455 -36.36 -60.50 60.69
C LYS A 455 -36.69 -59.00 60.53
N LEU A 456 -37.95 -58.60 60.67
CA LEU A 456 -38.33 -57.19 60.75
C LEU A 456 -37.87 -56.53 62.04
N ALA A 457 -37.95 -57.22 63.18
CA ALA A 457 -37.43 -56.71 64.45
C ALA A 457 -35.89 -56.56 64.43
N GLU A 458 -35.17 -57.45 63.74
CA GLU A 458 -33.73 -57.34 63.49
C GLU A 458 -33.40 -56.12 62.61
N LEU A 459 -34.15 -55.89 61.53
CA LEU A 459 -34.02 -54.70 60.68
C LEU A 459 -34.41 -53.39 61.40
N GLU A 460 -35.37 -53.42 62.33
CA GLU A 460 -35.70 -52.26 63.17
C GLU A 460 -34.63 -51.99 64.24
N ALA A 461 -33.89 -53.01 64.70
CA ALA A 461 -32.73 -52.83 65.57
C ALA A 461 -31.53 -52.18 64.85
N ASP A 462 -31.36 -52.45 63.55
CA ASP A 462 -30.32 -51.83 62.70
C ASP A 462 -30.71 -50.45 62.14
N ARG A 463 -32.01 -50.11 62.14
CA ARG A 463 -32.52 -48.80 61.72
C ARG A 463 -31.78 -47.59 62.35
N PRO A 464 -31.52 -47.52 63.68
CA PRO A 464 -30.74 -46.41 64.27
C PRO A 464 -29.28 -46.35 63.77
N LEU A 465 -28.66 -47.48 63.39
CA LEU A 465 -27.33 -47.50 62.77
C LEU A 465 -27.38 -46.89 61.36
N TRP A 466 -28.41 -47.21 60.58
CA TRP A 466 -28.62 -46.61 59.26
C TRP A 466 -28.97 -45.12 59.34
N ASP A 467 -29.80 -44.70 60.29
CA ASP A 467 -30.16 -43.29 60.53
C ASP A 467 -28.98 -42.46 61.07
N ALA A 468 -28.02 -43.09 61.78
CA ALA A 468 -26.74 -42.47 62.12
C ALA A 468 -25.86 -42.31 60.87
N ALA A 469 -25.62 -43.38 60.11
CA ALA A 469 -24.80 -43.36 58.89
C ALA A 469 -25.39 -42.49 57.76
N ALA A 470 -26.71 -42.26 57.74
CA ALA A 470 -27.38 -41.35 56.81
C ALA A 470 -27.33 -39.88 57.26
N ARG A 471 -27.18 -39.60 58.56
CA ARG A 471 -26.88 -38.25 59.07
C ARG A 471 -25.41 -37.89 58.87
N GLU A 472 -24.50 -38.82 59.13
CA GLU A 472 -23.06 -38.62 58.90
C GLU A 472 -22.76 -38.34 57.41
N ARG A 473 -23.37 -39.09 56.49
CA ARG A 473 -23.24 -38.82 55.04
C ARG A 473 -23.73 -37.43 54.65
N ARG A 474 -24.90 -36.99 55.14
CA ARG A 474 -25.41 -35.63 54.86
C ARG A 474 -24.52 -34.53 55.44
N ALA A 475 -24.07 -34.68 56.69
CA ALA A 475 -23.15 -33.72 57.30
C ALA A 475 -21.81 -33.62 56.54
N LYS A 476 -21.31 -34.75 55.99
CA LYS A 476 -20.10 -34.78 55.16
C LYS A 476 -20.33 -34.15 53.78
N GLU A 477 -21.47 -34.41 53.15
CA GLU A 477 -21.86 -33.83 51.85
C GLU A 477 -22.06 -32.31 51.95
N GLU A 478 -22.72 -31.82 53.01
CA GLU A 478 -22.85 -30.38 53.30
C GLU A 478 -21.48 -29.71 53.52
N ALA A 479 -20.56 -30.35 54.25
CA ALA A 479 -19.20 -29.84 54.46
C ALA A 479 -18.36 -29.80 53.18
N GLU A 480 -18.46 -30.83 52.32
CA GLU A 480 -17.79 -30.87 51.02
C GLU A 480 -18.38 -29.84 50.05
N GLU A 481 -19.70 -29.63 50.07
CA GLU A 481 -20.34 -28.57 49.29
C GLU A 481 -19.93 -27.17 49.77
N GLU A 482 -19.84 -26.91 51.07
CA GLU A 482 -19.30 -25.64 51.58
C GLU A 482 -17.85 -25.40 51.12
N GLU A 483 -16.99 -26.42 51.19
CA GLU A 483 -15.61 -26.29 50.71
C GLU A 483 -15.56 -26.02 49.20
N ARG A 484 -16.41 -26.72 48.42
CA ARG A 484 -16.59 -26.50 46.98
C ARG A 484 -17.04 -25.07 46.68
N ARG A 485 -17.99 -24.51 47.43
CA ARG A 485 -18.46 -23.13 47.30
C ARG A 485 -17.36 -22.12 47.64
N ARG A 486 -16.60 -22.33 48.72
CA ARG A 486 -15.45 -21.48 49.09
C ARG A 486 -14.35 -21.50 48.02
N LYS A 487 -14.01 -22.68 47.48
CA LYS A 487 -13.04 -22.83 46.37
C LYS A 487 -13.53 -22.15 45.08
N ALA A 488 -14.81 -22.30 44.74
CA ALA A 488 -15.40 -21.64 43.57
C ALA A 488 -15.39 -20.11 43.69
N GLU A 489 -15.74 -19.57 44.86
CA GLU A 489 -15.69 -18.12 45.09
C GLU A 489 -14.25 -17.57 45.08
N ALA A 490 -13.30 -18.26 45.72
CA ALA A 490 -11.89 -17.90 45.67
C ALA A 490 -11.36 -17.88 44.22
N LYS A 491 -11.72 -18.88 43.40
CA LYS A 491 -11.37 -18.94 41.98
C LYS A 491 -11.97 -17.74 41.22
N ARG A 492 -13.26 -17.42 41.43
CA ARG A 492 -13.92 -16.27 40.79
C ARG A 492 -13.23 -14.95 41.12
N ARG A 493 -12.89 -14.72 42.40
CA ARG A 493 -12.16 -13.52 42.84
C ARG A 493 -10.75 -13.43 42.21
N ALA A 494 -10.04 -14.55 42.11
CA ALA A 494 -8.72 -14.60 41.47
C ALA A 494 -8.78 -14.34 39.95
N GLU A 495 -9.81 -14.85 39.28
CA GLU A 495 -10.05 -14.62 37.85
C GLU A 495 -10.41 -13.16 37.57
N GLU A 496 -11.29 -12.57 38.37
CA GLU A 496 -11.64 -11.14 38.30
C GLU A 496 -10.41 -10.24 38.49
N GLN A 497 -9.54 -10.55 39.47
CA GLN A 497 -8.26 -9.85 39.65
C GLN A 497 -7.34 -9.98 38.44
N ARG A 498 -7.24 -11.17 37.83
CA ARG A 498 -6.45 -11.37 36.60
C ARG A 498 -7.01 -10.59 35.41
N ILE A 499 -8.33 -10.55 35.24
CA ILE A 499 -8.99 -9.75 34.18
C ILE A 499 -8.73 -8.25 34.41
N LYS A 500 -8.83 -7.77 35.66
CA LYS A 500 -8.55 -6.37 36.02
C LYS A 500 -7.08 -6.00 35.71
N GLN A 501 -6.12 -6.81 36.15
CA GLN A 501 -4.70 -6.60 35.85
C GLN A 501 -4.39 -6.69 34.34
N ALA A 502 -5.08 -7.55 33.60
CA ALA A 502 -4.92 -7.64 32.15
C ALA A 502 -5.42 -6.37 31.45
N ARG A 503 -6.61 -5.86 31.83
CA ARG A 503 -7.14 -4.57 31.33
C ARG A 503 -6.23 -3.40 31.66
N GLU A 504 -5.72 -3.31 32.88
CA GLU A 504 -4.79 -2.25 33.29
C GLU A 504 -3.49 -2.27 32.48
N ARG A 505 -2.88 -3.45 32.28
CA ARG A 505 -1.71 -3.63 31.43
C ARG A 505 -1.98 -3.35 29.95
N GLN A 506 -3.20 -3.57 29.47
CA GLN A 506 -3.59 -3.23 28.10
C GLN A 506 -3.74 -1.72 27.93
N ALA A 507 -4.48 -1.06 28.83
CA ALA A 507 -4.64 0.39 28.84
C ALA A 507 -3.30 1.14 29.01
N GLN A 508 -2.37 0.60 29.80
CA GLN A 508 -1.02 1.16 29.91
C GLN A 508 -0.25 1.05 28.58
N LYS A 509 -0.27 -0.11 27.92
CA LYS A 509 0.40 -0.29 26.60
C LYS A 509 -0.20 0.58 25.51
N GLU A 510 -1.52 0.79 25.54
CA GLU A 510 -2.23 1.65 24.60
C GLU A 510 -1.79 3.11 24.77
N ARG A 511 -1.76 3.63 26.00
CA ARG A 511 -1.22 4.96 26.32
C ARG A 511 0.26 5.11 25.94
N GLU A 512 1.10 4.10 26.22
CA GLU A 512 2.52 4.10 25.83
C GLU A 512 2.71 4.07 24.31
N GLU A 513 1.80 3.47 23.54
CA GLU A 513 1.81 3.51 22.08
C GLU A 513 1.29 4.83 21.53
N GLU A 514 0.23 5.40 22.10
CA GLU A 514 -0.30 6.72 21.74
C GLU A 514 0.75 7.82 21.98
N ASP A 515 1.37 7.84 23.16
CA ASP A 515 2.49 8.75 23.48
C ASP A 515 3.67 8.57 22.52
N ARG A 516 3.97 7.34 22.10
CA ARG A 516 5.02 7.08 21.11
C ARG A 516 4.65 7.65 19.75
N ARG A 517 3.42 7.40 19.25
CA ARG A 517 2.93 7.94 17.97
C ARG A 517 2.96 9.48 17.98
N ARG A 518 2.48 10.10 19.07
CA ARG A 518 2.48 11.56 19.24
C ARG A 518 3.89 12.16 19.26
N ARG A 519 4.87 11.49 19.87
CA ARG A 519 6.29 11.92 19.83
C ARG A 519 6.90 11.77 18.43
N GLU A 520 6.65 10.66 17.74
CA GLU A 520 7.12 10.43 16.36
C GLU A 520 6.52 11.44 15.37
N GLU A 521 5.27 11.86 15.58
CA GLU A 521 4.60 12.90 14.80
C GLU A 521 5.19 14.29 15.06
N LEU A 522 5.33 14.70 16.33
CA LEU A 522 5.95 15.97 16.71
C LEU A 522 7.41 16.07 16.23
N GLU A 523 8.17 14.97 16.27
CA GLU A 523 9.54 14.93 15.73
C GLU A 523 9.54 15.11 14.20
N ARG A 524 8.60 14.47 13.49
CA ARG A 524 8.43 14.61 12.03
C ARG A 524 8.02 16.03 11.64
N GLU A 525 7.12 16.65 12.40
CA GLU A 525 6.71 18.05 12.20
C GLU A 525 7.89 19.01 12.46
N ALA A 526 8.60 18.84 13.58
CA ALA A 526 9.78 19.65 13.91
C ALA A 526 10.88 19.52 12.85
N ALA A 527 11.09 18.31 12.29
CA ALA A 527 12.02 18.09 11.18
C ALA A 527 11.58 18.83 9.90
N ARG A 528 10.29 18.77 9.53
CA ARG A 528 9.73 19.54 8.39
C ARG A 528 9.89 21.05 8.59
N ALA A 529 9.53 21.56 9.78
CA ALA A 529 9.64 22.97 10.14
C ALA A 529 11.10 23.46 10.12
N LYS A 530 12.06 22.63 10.55
CA LYS A 530 13.48 22.95 10.44
C LYS A 530 13.94 23.06 8.97
N VAL A 531 13.57 22.09 8.12
CA VAL A 531 13.92 22.12 6.69
C VAL A 531 13.30 23.33 5.99
N ALA A 532 12.05 23.69 6.33
CA ALA A 532 11.41 24.90 5.82
C ALA A 532 12.18 26.18 6.24
N ARG A 533 12.54 26.31 7.52
CA ARG A 533 13.32 27.45 8.04
C ARG A 533 14.71 27.55 7.41
N ASP A 534 15.42 26.43 7.29
CA ASP A 534 16.76 26.39 6.67
C ASP A 534 16.70 26.81 5.19
N ARG A 535 15.58 26.50 4.51
CA ARG A 535 15.31 26.90 3.12
C ARG A 535 14.97 28.39 3.04
N GLU A 536 14.05 28.89 3.87
CA GLU A 536 13.70 30.31 3.96
C GLU A 536 14.90 31.19 4.29
N ALA A 537 15.76 30.79 5.23
CA ALA A 537 16.98 31.51 5.57
C ALA A 537 17.93 31.63 4.37
N ARG A 538 18.04 30.58 3.54
CA ARG A 538 18.83 30.61 2.30
C ARG A 538 18.19 31.53 1.25
N LYS A 539 16.87 31.50 1.09
CA LYS A 539 16.14 32.44 0.22
C LYS A 539 16.39 33.89 0.65
N ALA A 540 16.27 34.17 1.96
CA ALA A 540 16.49 35.50 2.53
C ALA A 540 17.91 36.03 2.25
N ARG A 541 18.95 35.19 2.38
CA ARG A 541 20.35 35.54 2.05
C ARG A 541 20.54 35.97 0.59
N TRP A 542 19.87 35.33 -0.36
CA TRP A 542 19.98 35.71 -1.78
C TRP A 542 19.02 36.83 -2.20
N SER A 543 17.95 37.05 -1.43
CA SER A 543 16.96 38.08 -1.72
C SER A 543 17.37 39.50 -1.30
N SER A 544 18.42 39.66 -0.48
CA SER A 544 18.74 40.91 0.22
C SER A 544 20.06 41.55 -0.21
N GLY A 545 20.11 42.89 -0.31
CA GLY A 545 21.30 43.65 -0.69
C GLY A 545 21.50 43.79 -2.20
N ARG A 546 22.64 44.35 -2.63
CA ARG A 546 22.91 44.55 -4.07
C ARG A 546 23.17 43.21 -4.77
N TRP A 547 22.58 43.04 -5.94
CA TRP A 547 22.80 41.91 -6.83
C TRP A 547 23.95 42.24 -7.77
N THR A 548 24.98 41.38 -7.81
CA THR A 548 26.20 41.57 -8.63
C THR A 548 26.59 40.26 -9.29
N HIS A 549 27.37 40.33 -10.36
CA HIS A 549 27.87 39.15 -11.08
C HIS A 549 28.58 38.15 -10.15
N SER A 550 29.47 38.62 -9.28
CA SER A 550 30.12 37.79 -8.26
C SER A 550 29.12 37.06 -7.36
N ARG A 551 28.02 37.73 -6.96
CA ARG A 551 26.98 37.16 -6.12
C ARG A 551 26.10 36.13 -6.85
N ALA A 552 25.87 36.33 -8.15
CA ALA A 552 25.21 35.33 -8.99
C ALA A 552 26.05 34.05 -9.09
N VAL A 553 27.38 34.18 -9.27
CA VAL A 553 28.33 33.06 -9.27
C VAL A 553 28.40 32.36 -7.90
N GLU A 554 28.40 33.11 -6.80
CA GLU A 554 28.35 32.57 -5.43
C GLU A 554 27.06 31.77 -5.19
N ARG A 555 25.88 32.36 -5.48
CA ARG A 555 24.58 31.67 -5.37
C ARG A 555 24.56 30.40 -6.20
N PHE A 556 25.00 30.48 -7.46
CA PHE A 556 25.01 29.34 -8.37
C PHE A 556 25.84 28.18 -7.79
N SER A 557 27.03 28.47 -7.27
CA SER A 557 27.93 27.47 -6.69
C SER A 557 27.31 26.80 -5.44
N GLU A 558 26.76 27.59 -4.51
CA GLU A 558 26.11 27.04 -3.31
C GLU A 558 24.84 26.23 -3.65
N THR A 559 24.06 26.70 -4.62
CA THR A 559 22.85 25.99 -5.08
C THR A 559 23.22 24.70 -5.81
N CYS A 560 24.34 24.67 -6.55
CA CYS A 560 24.86 23.46 -7.19
C CYS A 560 25.16 22.35 -6.20
N ASP A 561 25.83 22.68 -5.10
CA ASP A 561 26.20 21.71 -4.07
C ASP A 561 24.95 21.24 -3.31
N TYR A 562 24.04 22.15 -2.95
CA TYR A 562 22.75 21.77 -2.34
C TYR A 562 21.94 20.81 -3.23
N PHE A 563 21.83 21.10 -4.53
CA PHE A 563 21.05 20.31 -5.49
C PHE A 563 21.65 18.92 -5.77
N ASP A 564 22.99 18.78 -5.73
CA ASP A 564 23.64 17.47 -5.86
C ASP A 564 23.55 16.64 -4.57
N MET A 565 23.59 17.27 -3.38
CA MET A 565 23.42 16.58 -2.09
C MET A 565 21.97 16.18 -1.78
N THR A 566 20.99 16.99 -2.20
CA THR A 566 19.59 16.83 -1.81
C THR A 566 18.89 15.71 -2.58
N ARG A 567 18.09 14.91 -1.86
CA ARG A 567 17.17 13.92 -2.43
C ARG A 567 15.76 14.50 -2.43
N PHE A 568 15.37 15.09 -3.55
CA PHE A 568 14.01 15.59 -3.76
C PHE A 568 13.01 14.43 -3.86
N SER A 569 11.82 14.63 -3.31
CA SER A 569 10.72 13.65 -3.27
C SER A 569 9.40 14.39 -3.04
N GLU A 570 8.26 13.70 -3.07
CA GLU A 570 6.96 14.31 -2.73
C GLU A 570 6.94 14.95 -1.32
N THR A 571 7.72 14.42 -0.37
CA THR A 571 7.85 14.99 0.99
C THR A 571 8.84 16.14 1.11
N HIS A 572 9.71 16.32 0.10
CA HIS A 572 10.64 17.45 -0.01
C HIS A 572 10.67 17.90 -1.48
N PRO A 573 9.63 18.66 -1.90
CA PRO A 573 9.40 18.93 -3.31
C PRO A 573 10.50 19.81 -3.90
N LEU A 574 10.84 19.53 -5.15
CA LEU A 574 11.73 20.37 -5.95
C LEU A 574 10.95 21.58 -6.45
N THR A 575 11.52 22.78 -6.29
CA THR A 575 10.96 24.00 -6.89
C THR A 575 12.01 24.72 -7.74
N ILE A 576 11.54 25.67 -8.55
CA ILE A 576 12.38 26.59 -9.34
C ILE A 576 13.62 27.11 -8.59
N GLU A 577 13.49 27.52 -7.33
CA GLU A 577 14.58 28.16 -6.57
C GLU A 577 15.69 27.19 -6.11
N ASP A 578 15.38 25.90 -6.00
CA ASP A 578 16.31 24.87 -5.52
C ASP A 578 17.23 24.36 -6.65
N VAL A 579 16.92 24.70 -7.91
CA VAL A 579 17.74 24.38 -9.08
C VAL A 579 18.78 25.48 -9.32
N PRO A 580 20.06 25.13 -9.58
CA PRO A 580 21.12 26.09 -9.86
C PRO A 580 21.05 26.61 -11.30
N TRP A 581 20.06 27.44 -11.62
CA TRP A 581 19.95 28.04 -12.95
C TRP A 581 21.14 28.98 -13.25
N PRO A 582 21.87 28.79 -14.38
CA PRO A 582 23.02 29.61 -14.75
C PRO A 582 22.57 30.93 -15.38
N THR A 583 22.05 31.85 -14.56
CA THR A 583 21.52 33.16 -15.02
C THR A 583 22.03 34.31 -14.15
N LEU A 584 22.25 35.48 -14.76
CA LEU A 584 22.63 36.70 -14.03
C LEU A 584 21.45 37.45 -13.39
N VAL A 585 20.20 37.06 -13.69
CA VAL A 585 18.97 37.68 -13.19
C VAL A 585 18.85 37.55 -11.65
N HIS A 586 18.25 38.56 -11.00
CA HIS A 586 18.05 38.57 -9.55
C HIS A 586 16.97 37.54 -9.15
N PRO A 587 17.19 36.69 -8.12
CA PRO A 587 16.21 35.69 -7.66
C PRO A 587 14.81 36.19 -7.26
N ARG A 588 14.57 37.51 -7.15
CA ARG A 588 13.25 38.10 -6.86
C ARG A 588 12.44 38.43 -8.11
N SER A 589 13.11 38.61 -9.24
CA SER A 589 12.52 38.91 -10.54
C SER A 589 12.72 37.76 -11.54
N PHE A 590 13.16 36.60 -11.05
CA PHE A 590 13.53 35.45 -11.86
C PHE A 590 12.30 34.59 -12.14
N SER A 591 12.00 34.42 -13.43
CA SER A 591 11.02 33.48 -13.97
C SER A 591 11.72 32.35 -14.73
N LEU A 592 10.99 31.29 -15.06
CA LEU A 592 11.51 30.25 -15.96
C LEU A 592 11.62 30.72 -17.42
N GLU A 593 10.94 31.81 -17.78
CA GLU A 593 10.96 32.40 -19.12
C GLU A 593 12.28 33.17 -19.39
N ASP A 594 12.92 33.71 -18.33
CA ASP A 594 14.25 34.36 -18.40
C ASP A 594 15.40 33.39 -18.75
N ILE A 595 15.13 32.09 -18.82
CA ILE A 595 16.10 31.02 -19.11
C ILE A 595 16.23 30.84 -20.64
N GLU A 596 16.66 31.92 -21.29
CA GLU A 596 17.04 31.91 -22.70
C GLU A 596 18.46 31.36 -22.91
N TRP A 597 18.76 30.94 -24.14
CA TRP A 597 20.13 30.56 -24.55
C TRP A 597 21.14 31.69 -24.26
N SER A 598 20.75 32.93 -24.56
CA SER A 598 21.56 34.14 -24.41
C SER A 598 21.98 34.40 -22.95
N SER A 599 21.06 34.20 -21.99
CA SER A 599 21.28 34.46 -20.57
C SER A 599 22.20 33.41 -19.94
N VAL A 600 22.15 32.17 -20.44
CA VAL A 600 23.07 31.08 -20.06
C VAL A 600 24.49 31.36 -20.57
N GLU A 601 24.66 31.75 -21.84
CA GLU A 601 25.99 32.06 -22.38
C GLU A 601 26.65 33.25 -21.64
N GLN A 602 25.91 34.34 -21.42
CA GLN A 602 26.38 35.50 -20.65
C GLN A 602 26.81 35.12 -19.22
N PHE A 603 26.07 34.23 -18.56
CA PHE A 603 26.45 33.73 -17.24
C PHE A 603 27.79 32.97 -17.29
N PHE A 604 28.00 32.11 -18.29
CA PHE A 604 29.25 31.34 -18.42
C PHE A 604 30.46 32.20 -18.82
N ASP A 605 30.27 33.26 -19.61
CA ASP A 605 31.33 34.23 -19.88
C ASP A 605 31.73 35.01 -18.63
N VAL A 606 30.76 35.47 -17.83
CA VAL A 606 31.03 36.08 -16.51
C VAL A 606 31.73 35.08 -15.58
N LEU A 607 31.25 33.84 -15.49
CA LEU A 607 31.85 32.78 -14.68
C LEU A 607 33.32 32.52 -15.06
N ARG A 608 33.65 32.58 -16.36
CA ARG A 608 35.01 32.42 -16.88
C ARG A 608 35.97 33.52 -16.41
N THR A 609 35.48 34.74 -16.17
CA THR A 609 36.29 35.83 -15.60
C THR A 609 36.51 35.71 -14.08
N HIS A 610 35.62 35.00 -13.37
CA HIS A 610 35.68 34.85 -11.91
C HIS A 610 36.43 33.60 -11.43
N LEU A 611 36.57 32.57 -12.27
CA LEU A 611 37.23 31.30 -11.92
C LEU A 611 38.54 31.09 -12.66
N ARG A 612 39.46 30.31 -12.07
CA ARG A 612 40.66 29.85 -12.80
C ARG A 612 40.27 28.86 -13.90
N THR A 613 41.04 28.79 -14.98
CA THR A 613 40.74 27.92 -16.14
C THR A 613 40.41 26.47 -15.75
N GLN A 614 41.16 25.87 -14.81
CA GLN A 614 40.90 24.51 -14.33
C GLN A 614 39.59 24.37 -13.53
N GLU A 615 39.25 25.37 -12.72
CA GLU A 615 38.00 25.41 -11.94
C GLU A 615 36.81 25.61 -12.87
N TYR A 616 36.93 26.53 -13.83
CA TYR A 616 35.94 26.75 -14.90
C TYR A 616 35.67 25.47 -15.70
N VAL A 617 36.72 24.77 -16.14
CA VAL A 617 36.61 23.45 -16.81
C VAL A 617 35.81 22.47 -15.95
N ALA A 618 36.15 22.34 -14.67
CA ALA A 618 35.48 21.42 -13.75
C ALA A 618 34.01 21.81 -13.49
N VAL A 619 33.69 23.10 -13.40
CA VAL A 619 32.32 23.59 -13.22
C VAL A 619 31.50 23.36 -14.48
N VAL A 620 31.98 23.71 -15.68
CA VAL A 620 31.29 23.47 -16.95
C VAL A 620 31.00 21.98 -17.15
N GLU A 621 31.98 21.10 -16.89
CA GLU A 621 31.76 19.65 -16.94
C GLU A 621 30.70 19.15 -15.94
N LYS A 622 30.72 19.66 -14.69
CA LYS A 622 29.70 19.33 -13.69
C LYS A 622 28.31 19.81 -14.13
N CYS A 623 28.21 21.01 -14.71
CA CYS A 623 26.94 21.60 -15.12
C CYS A 623 26.35 20.89 -16.35
N HIS A 624 27.16 20.58 -17.36
CA HIS A 624 26.75 19.75 -18.50
C HIS A 624 26.19 18.40 -18.02
N ARG A 625 26.89 17.71 -17.12
CA ARG A 625 26.39 16.48 -16.48
C ARG A 625 25.19 16.71 -15.57
N ARG A 626 24.95 17.91 -15.04
CA ARG A 626 23.83 18.22 -14.12
C ARG A 626 22.54 18.53 -14.85
N PHE A 627 22.60 19.23 -15.97
CA PHE A 627 21.44 19.59 -16.78
C PHE A 627 21.09 18.57 -17.88
N HIS A 628 21.89 17.51 -18.06
CA HIS A 628 21.57 16.43 -18.99
C HIS A 628 20.18 15.83 -18.71
N PRO A 629 19.25 15.78 -19.70
CA PRO A 629 17.87 15.33 -19.50
C PRO A 629 17.76 13.96 -18.83
N ASP A 630 18.58 12.98 -19.26
CA ASP A 630 18.57 11.63 -18.68
C ASP A 630 18.96 11.60 -17.19
N ARG A 631 19.78 12.54 -16.71
CA ARG A 631 20.11 12.62 -15.28
C ARG A 631 18.94 13.17 -14.46
N TRP A 632 18.15 14.09 -15.03
CA TRP A 632 16.93 14.58 -14.39
C TRP A 632 15.85 13.50 -14.34
N ARG A 633 15.66 12.77 -15.44
CA ARG A 633 14.71 11.65 -15.56
C ARG A 633 15.09 10.50 -14.62
N SER A 634 16.35 10.05 -14.62
CA SER A 634 16.82 8.95 -13.74
C SER A 634 16.82 9.32 -12.25
N ARG A 635 17.06 10.59 -11.88
CA ARG A 635 16.87 11.07 -10.50
C ARG A 635 15.39 11.32 -10.13
N ASN A 636 14.43 11.09 -11.05
CA ASN A 636 13.01 11.39 -10.90
C ASN A 636 12.71 12.86 -10.50
N LEU A 637 13.57 13.82 -10.88
CA LEU A 637 13.46 15.21 -10.41
C LEU A 637 12.14 15.87 -10.81
N PHE A 638 11.67 15.63 -12.03
CA PHE A 638 10.38 16.14 -12.50
C PHE A 638 9.20 15.63 -11.67
N LYS A 639 9.25 14.40 -11.12
CA LYS A 639 8.20 13.86 -10.24
C LYS A 639 8.18 14.53 -8.87
N ALA A 640 9.30 15.09 -8.42
CA ALA A 640 9.38 15.84 -7.17
C ALA A 640 8.84 17.28 -7.29
N VAL A 641 8.52 17.75 -8.51
CA VAL A 641 7.79 19.02 -8.73
C VAL A 641 6.30 18.75 -8.58
N LEU A 642 5.65 19.44 -7.65
CA LEU A 642 4.23 19.20 -7.30
C LEU A 642 3.28 19.69 -8.39
N ASP A 643 3.48 20.91 -8.91
CA ASP A 643 2.66 21.47 -9.97
C ASP A 643 3.06 20.89 -11.35
N PRO A 644 2.12 20.28 -12.10
CA PRO A 644 2.36 19.83 -13.47
C PRO A 644 2.74 20.97 -14.43
N SER A 645 2.29 22.21 -14.20
CA SER A 645 2.64 23.36 -15.05
C SER A 645 4.09 23.78 -14.85
N GLU A 646 4.49 24.06 -13.59
CA GLU A 646 5.89 24.29 -13.18
C GLU A 646 6.81 23.18 -13.70
N ARG A 647 6.39 21.91 -13.59
CA ARG A 647 7.14 20.75 -14.10
C ARG A 647 7.46 20.85 -15.60
N ASN A 648 6.46 21.17 -16.43
CA ASN A 648 6.64 21.27 -17.87
C ASN A 648 7.59 22.43 -18.23
N CYS A 649 7.41 23.59 -17.60
CA CYS A 649 8.30 24.73 -17.77
C CYS A 649 9.73 24.41 -17.32
N MET A 650 9.91 23.66 -16.22
CA MET A 650 11.23 23.21 -15.76
C MET A 650 11.89 22.20 -16.71
N GLU A 651 11.14 21.33 -17.41
CA GLU A 651 11.72 20.42 -18.42
C GLU A 651 12.19 21.17 -19.66
N VAL A 652 11.42 22.17 -20.13
CA VAL A 652 11.84 23.06 -21.22
C VAL A 652 13.09 23.84 -20.81
N ALA A 653 13.07 24.52 -19.67
CA ALA A 653 14.21 25.30 -19.17
C ALA A 653 15.48 24.45 -18.97
N ALA A 654 15.37 23.26 -18.37
CA ALA A 654 16.50 22.34 -18.20
C ALA A 654 17.07 21.89 -19.56
N THR A 655 16.19 21.69 -20.56
CA THR A 655 16.59 21.34 -21.93
C THR A 655 17.33 22.51 -22.60
N THR A 656 16.81 23.75 -22.53
CA THR A 656 17.48 24.96 -23.04
C THR A 656 18.86 25.14 -22.42
N VAL A 657 18.98 25.02 -21.09
CA VAL A 657 20.27 25.09 -20.39
C VAL A 657 21.22 23.96 -20.84
N SER A 658 20.73 22.74 -21.00
CA SER A 658 21.54 21.63 -21.49
C SER A 658 22.10 21.91 -22.88
N GLN A 659 21.26 22.41 -23.80
CA GLN A 659 21.64 22.72 -25.18
C GLN A 659 22.66 23.88 -25.23
N ALA A 660 22.43 24.97 -24.50
CA ALA A 660 23.34 26.12 -24.45
C ALA A 660 24.70 25.76 -23.81
N ILE A 661 24.74 24.89 -22.81
CA ILE A 661 25.99 24.43 -22.20
C ILE A 661 26.78 23.48 -23.12
N THR A 662 26.14 22.70 -24.00
CA THR A 662 26.83 21.73 -24.87
C THR A 662 27.99 22.32 -25.69
N PRO A 663 27.85 23.42 -26.47
CA PRO A 663 28.97 24.01 -27.21
C PRO A 663 30.04 24.61 -26.30
N ILE A 664 29.67 25.16 -25.14
CA ILE A 664 30.62 25.66 -24.14
C ILE A 664 31.47 24.49 -23.59
N TRP A 665 30.84 23.37 -23.26
CA TRP A 665 31.50 22.15 -22.81
C TRP A 665 32.41 21.55 -23.89
N GLN A 666 32.00 21.55 -25.16
CA GLN A 666 32.85 21.07 -26.26
C GLN A 666 34.14 21.91 -26.40
N LYS A 667 34.04 23.26 -26.36
CA LYS A 667 35.20 24.17 -26.35
C LYS A 667 36.12 23.89 -25.16
N VAL A 668 35.55 23.75 -23.97
CA VAL A 668 36.27 23.41 -22.72
C VAL A 668 36.95 22.04 -22.80
N ARG A 669 36.31 21.04 -23.42
CA ARG A 669 36.88 19.70 -23.62
C ARG A 669 38.07 19.73 -24.58
N ALA A 670 38.01 20.54 -25.63
CA ALA A 670 39.14 20.75 -26.54
C ALA A 670 40.34 21.42 -25.84
N ILE A 671 40.10 22.45 -25.00
CA ILE A 671 41.14 23.09 -24.18
C ILE A 671 41.80 22.11 -23.18
N ARG A 672 41.11 21.03 -22.79
CA ARG A 672 41.64 19.97 -21.93
C ARG A 672 42.40 18.87 -22.70
N GLN A 673 42.23 18.80 -24.02
CA GLN A 673 42.89 17.83 -24.90
C GLN A 673 44.15 18.39 -25.57
N ALA A 674 44.22 19.71 -25.74
CA ALA A 674 45.43 20.47 -26.06
C ALA A 674 46.32 20.67 -24.83
#